data_AF-A0A9C9FY49-F1
#
_entry.id   AF-A0A9C9FY49-F1
#
_cell.length_a   1.000
_cell.length_b   1.000
_cell.length_c   1.000
_cell.angle_alpha   90.00
_cell.angle_beta   90.00
_cell.angle_gamma   90.00
#
_symmetry.space_group_name_H-M   'P 1'
#
loop_
_entity.id
_entity.type
_entity.pdbx_description
1 polymer ?
#
loop_
_entity_poly.entity_id
_entity_poly.type
_entity_poly.pdbx_seq_one_letter_code
_entity_poly.pdbx_strand_id
1 'polypeptide(L)'
;MKRFKIPAFWQAVLVIVAAYLVLNNAFPPVTPTTLMIQYMIVVVVGVLLYFSFDDDRFAEFKSPILNVMRADGVLHTSLRWFYLLAIPALVGYLVYGVVKPSFEAPVELRQVHPAPPTTLRVFNKRFDLTKLQNPLRTKLLAIFKKNRDEGWKAYRAEVKKGRNIFYSNCFYCHGDLLDGGGVFAKGFNPAPANFQDVGTIAQLQEAFVFWRITTGGPGLPKEGTPWNSAMPVWHEMLSEEDVWQVITFLYDYVGQVPRMWDQERSKAVTGIKEEILKKRAGMKGKELYAFRCAACHGEKGAGDGPAAKRLYPKPRDFTTGLFKYKTSPGKDLPRNEDLFNTIKFGLTGTVMPAWKSLMTDEQINSLLPVIKGFDTFGVWAPADAPDDAFDPDTGIYKGKPISVTEKLEIKNQIPYTPESIAKGKAAYHKKDTCSACHGQDGRGNITSGKRLKDDWGNRIWPRDQTEPWTWRVTNVPGDTPEARDATIRNIFTRLSVGIPGTPMPEHTKTVSEENRWNIANYVYSLRTTHTSLTDESVVRGTKVSGQLPNSVDDKAWQTADATTLKMVPNIIKEDRLFTPLTDAVTVRTLYNDKEIAFLLTIDDRTDSRPGEPVSMAIQDRSLKMHSDAFAIQFPKQKSYTTKGVTVKPLFRHGDSAHPTTIWYWNAGAVKPKAAPRSILFDATGPNEKLQPRSKDSSLIATGKWHSGQWQVLMKRPRQGGKSGDVNFSEGQFIPISLANWDGSNGEAGSKHTLTSWYWLLLPPQANPLKTYGVPIGIALLVFILGLLLIRSQRKKVI
;
A
#
# COMPACT_ATOMS: atom_id res chain seq x y z
N MET A 1 45.02 -51.70 -16.89
CA MET A 1 43.98 -50.76 -16.39
C MET A 1 42.71 -50.98 -17.20
N LYS A 2 41.66 -51.59 -16.63
CA LYS A 2 40.34 -51.65 -17.29
C LYS A 2 39.75 -50.24 -17.30
N ARG A 3 39.53 -49.64 -18.49
CA ARG A 3 38.86 -48.33 -18.62
C ARG A 3 37.45 -48.43 -18.01
N PHE A 4 37.17 -47.62 -17.02
CA PHE A 4 35.86 -47.51 -16.40
C PHE A 4 34.89 -46.90 -17.43
N LYS A 5 34.03 -47.72 -18.05
CA LYS A 5 33.03 -47.28 -19.02
C LYS A 5 31.69 -47.12 -18.30
N ILE A 6 31.15 -45.90 -18.27
CA ILE A 6 29.84 -45.62 -17.68
C ILE A 6 28.77 -46.31 -18.55
N PRO A 7 27.83 -47.11 -17.99
CA PRO A 7 26.78 -47.75 -18.77
C PRO A 7 25.90 -46.74 -19.52
N ALA A 8 25.41 -47.11 -20.71
CA ALA A 8 24.60 -46.25 -21.58
C ALA A 8 23.40 -45.58 -20.86
N PHE A 9 22.71 -46.28 -19.94
CA PHE A 9 21.65 -45.70 -19.12
C PHE A 9 22.14 -44.51 -18.28
N TRP A 10 23.27 -44.67 -17.60
CA TRP A 10 23.84 -43.62 -16.75
C TRP A 10 24.44 -42.49 -17.58
N GLN A 11 24.94 -42.77 -18.80
CA GLN A 11 25.31 -41.72 -19.75
C GLN A 11 24.10 -40.85 -20.12
N ALA A 12 22.96 -41.46 -20.44
CA ALA A 12 21.72 -40.73 -20.73
C ALA A 12 21.26 -39.86 -19.55
N VAL A 13 21.26 -40.42 -18.33
CA VAL A 13 20.93 -39.68 -17.11
C VAL A 13 21.89 -38.51 -16.89
N LEU A 14 23.19 -38.73 -17.04
CA LEU A 14 24.20 -37.67 -16.89
C LEU A 14 24.01 -36.55 -17.92
N VAL A 15 23.69 -36.87 -19.18
CA VAL A 15 23.43 -35.86 -20.22
C VAL A 15 22.18 -35.03 -19.87
N ILE A 16 21.10 -35.68 -19.42
CA ILE A 16 19.87 -34.97 -19.03
C ILE A 16 20.13 -34.07 -17.81
N VAL A 17 20.84 -34.57 -16.79
CA VAL A 17 21.18 -33.79 -15.58
C VAL A 17 22.12 -32.65 -15.91
N ALA A 18 23.15 -32.89 -16.73
CA ALA A 18 24.07 -31.84 -17.17
C ALA A 18 23.35 -30.76 -17.98
N ALA A 19 22.48 -31.14 -18.91
CA ALA A 19 21.68 -30.19 -19.68
C ALA A 19 20.78 -29.33 -18.79
N TYR A 20 20.11 -29.95 -17.80
CA TYR A 20 19.32 -29.21 -16.81
C TYR A 20 20.18 -28.22 -16.02
N LEU A 21 21.34 -28.66 -15.51
CA LEU A 21 22.25 -27.79 -14.76
C LEU A 21 22.78 -26.63 -15.62
N VAL A 22 23.09 -26.87 -16.89
CA VAL A 22 23.51 -25.83 -17.82
C VAL A 22 22.37 -24.85 -18.08
N LEU A 23 21.18 -25.32 -18.44
CA LEU A 23 20.03 -24.45 -18.74
C LEU A 23 19.56 -23.65 -17.52
N ASN A 24 19.74 -24.20 -16.31
CA ASN A 24 19.35 -23.56 -15.06
C ASN A 24 20.37 -22.53 -14.56
N ASN A 25 21.67 -22.72 -14.85
CA ASN A 25 22.75 -21.92 -14.23
C ASN A 25 23.57 -21.09 -15.22
N ALA A 26 23.60 -21.44 -16.52
CA ALA A 26 24.47 -20.79 -17.50
C ALA A 26 23.88 -19.52 -18.12
N PHE A 27 22.56 -19.30 -18.01
CA PHE A 27 21.87 -18.16 -18.62
C PHE A 27 21.16 -17.33 -17.54
N PRO A 28 21.76 -16.23 -17.05
CA PRO A 28 21.06 -15.21 -16.27
C PRO A 28 20.36 -14.20 -17.20
N PRO A 29 19.09 -13.84 -16.96
CA PRO A 29 18.21 -14.30 -15.88
C PRO A 29 17.76 -15.77 -16.05
N VAL A 30 17.53 -16.45 -14.92
CA VAL A 30 17.13 -17.87 -14.87
C VAL A 30 15.96 -18.14 -15.82
N THR A 31 16.14 -19.12 -16.71
CA THR A 31 15.19 -19.51 -17.75
C THR A 31 13.78 -19.78 -17.16
N PRO A 32 12.70 -19.16 -17.67
CA PRO A 32 11.35 -19.41 -17.19
C PRO A 32 10.98 -20.91 -17.23
N THR A 33 10.26 -21.41 -16.21
CA THR A 33 9.95 -22.84 -16.04
C THR A 33 9.31 -23.48 -17.27
N THR A 34 8.42 -22.76 -17.97
CA THR A 34 7.77 -23.26 -19.20
C THR A 34 8.78 -23.48 -20.33
N LEU A 35 9.73 -22.55 -20.50
CA LEU A 35 10.77 -22.64 -21.52
C LEU A 35 11.77 -23.75 -21.17
N MET A 36 12.12 -23.87 -19.88
CA MET A 36 12.93 -24.97 -19.35
C MET A 36 12.30 -26.33 -19.65
N ILE A 37 10.99 -26.50 -19.40
CA ILE A 37 10.26 -27.74 -19.73
C ILE A 37 10.36 -28.03 -21.23
N GLN A 38 10.15 -27.04 -22.10
CA GLN A 38 10.25 -27.24 -23.55
C GLN A 38 11.64 -27.69 -23.98
N TYR A 39 12.70 -27.04 -23.50
CA TYR A 39 14.07 -27.44 -23.82
C TYR A 39 14.42 -28.81 -23.26
N MET A 40 14.01 -29.13 -22.03
CA MET A 40 14.24 -30.44 -21.44
C MET A 40 13.50 -31.55 -22.20
N ILE A 41 12.30 -31.31 -22.73
CA ILE A 41 11.61 -32.26 -23.61
C ILE A 41 12.45 -32.55 -24.85
N VAL A 42 12.96 -31.51 -25.52
CA VAL A 42 13.82 -31.68 -26.71
C VAL A 42 15.08 -32.47 -26.38
N VAL A 43 15.74 -32.16 -25.25
CA VAL A 43 16.93 -32.88 -24.78
C VAL A 43 16.61 -34.35 -24.51
N VAL A 44 15.52 -34.65 -23.80
CA VAL A 44 15.12 -36.02 -23.48
C VAL A 44 14.81 -36.80 -24.76
N VAL A 45 14.06 -36.20 -25.70
CA VAL A 45 13.77 -36.82 -27.00
C VAL A 45 15.06 -37.08 -27.79
N GLY A 46 15.98 -36.11 -27.84
CA GLY A 46 17.26 -36.27 -28.52
C GLY A 46 18.14 -37.37 -27.92
N VAL A 47 18.19 -37.45 -26.58
CA VAL A 47 18.90 -38.52 -25.85
C VAL A 47 18.27 -39.88 -26.15
N LEU A 48 16.95 -39.99 -26.10
CA LEU A 48 16.24 -41.24 -26.40
C LEU A 48 16.49 -41.67 -27.84
N LEU A 49 16.38 -40.76 -28.81
CA LEU A 49 16.67 -41.03 -30.22
C LEU A 49 18.11 -41.50 -30.44
N TYR A 50 19.09 -40.88 -29.79
CA TYR A 50 20.49 -41.28 -29.90
C TYR A 50 20.73 -42.72 -29.43
N PHE A 51 20.15 -43.11 -28.30
CA PHE A 51 20.29 -44.46 -27.76
C PHE A 51 19.38 -45.48 -28.43
N SER A 52 18.28 -45.06 -29.06
CA SER A 52 17.36 -45.95 -29.79
C SER A 52 17.72 -46.13 -31.27
N PHE A 53 18.66 -45.34 -31.80
CA PHE A 53 19.06 -45.40 -33.22
C PHE A 53 19.85 -46.67 -33.57
N ASP A 54 20.41 -47.35 -32.57
CA ASP A 54 21.28 -48.51 -32.74
C ASP A 54 20.90 -49.59 -31.72
N ASP A 55 20.71 -50.81 -32.21
CA ASP A 55 20.15 -51.90 -31.41
C ASP A 55 21.07 -52.30 -30.25
N ASP A 56 22.38 -52.26 -30.45
CA ASP A 56 23.37 -52.59 -29.42
C ASP A 56 23.41 -51.53 -28.32
N ARG A 57 23.43 -50.24 -28.69
CA ARG A 57 23.32 -49.12 -27.74
C ARG A 57 22.00 -49.15 -26.99
N PHE A 58 20.91 -49.50 -27.66
CA PHE A 58 19.60 -49.58 -27.03
C PHE A 58 19.52 -50.77 -26.06
N ALA A 59 20.15 -51.90 -26.40
CA ALA A 59 20.28 -53.04 -25.50
C ALA A 59 21.13 -52.69 -24.26
N GLU A 60 22.27 -52.00 -24.43
CA GLU A 60 23.12 -51.52 -23.33
C GLU A 60 22.37 -50.51 -22.44
N PHE A 61 21.55 -49.64 -23.04
CA PHE A 61 20.70 -48.67 -22.34
C PHE A 61 19.61 -49.35 -21.50
N LYS A 62 18.95 -50.38 -22.03
CA LYS A 62 17.90 -51.12 -21.31
C LYS A 62 18.46 -52.06 -20.23
N SER A 63 19.71 -52.51 -20.36
CA SER A 63 20.30 -53.56 -19.51
C SER A 63 20.17 -53.29 -18.00
N PRO A 64 20.48 -52.10 -17.46
CA PRO A 64 20.31 -51.83 -16.03
C PRO A 64 18.85 -51.91 -15.56
N ILE A 65 17.90 -51.46 -16.38
CA ILE A 65 16.47 -51.49 -16.08
C ILE A 65 15.96 -52.93 -16.10
N LEU A 66 16.34 -53.69 -17.13
CA LEU A 66 16.01 -55.11 -17.27
C LEU A 66 16.63 -55.94 -16.14
N ASN A 67 17.86 -55.63 -15.72
CA ASN A 67 18.53 -56.31 -14.60
C ASN A 67 17.79 -56.11 -13.28
N VAL A 68 17.33 -54.89 -12.99
CA VAL A 68 16.47 -54.66 -11.81
C VAL A 68 15.19 -55.49 -11.90
N MET A 69 14.56 -55.58 -13.07
CA MET A 69 13.31 -56.35 -13.23
C MET A 69 13.47 -57.87 -13.25
N ARG A 70 14.62 -58.39 -13.73
CA ARG A 70 14.82 -59.82 -14.05
C ARG A 70 15.74 -60.55 -13.06
N ALA A 71 16.78 -59.90 -12.54
CA ALA A 71 17.81 -60.57 -11.75
C ALA A 71 17.33 -60.92 -10.35
N ASP A 72 17.66 -62.12 -9.86
CA ASP A 72 17.34 -62.57 -8.50
C ASP A 72 18.39 -62.09 -7.48
N GLY A 73 17.98 -62.01 -6.20
CA GLY A 73 18.82 -61.51 -5.11
C GLY A 73 18.11 -60.46 -4.23
N VAL A 74 18.56 -60.32 -2.99
CA VAL A 74 17.94 -59.44 -1.98
C VAL A 74 17.94 -57.99 -2.45
N LEU A 75 19.08 -57.49 -2.95
CA LEU A 75 19.22 -56.11 -3.44
C LEU A 75 18.27 -55.80 -4.62
N HIS A 76 18.21 -56.69 -5.62
CA HIS A 76 17.34 -56.49 -6.79
C HIS A 76 15.86 -56.59 -6.43
N THR A 77 15.50 -57.45 -5.46
CA THR A 77 14.13 -57.56 -4.94
C THR A 77 13.73 -56.29 -4.18
N SER A 78 14.62 -55.75 -3.34
CA SER A 78 14.38 -54.48 -2.63
C SER A 78 14.26 -53.30 -3.59
N LEU A 79 15.14 -53.20 -4.60
CA LEU A 79 15.06 -52.15 -5.62
C LEU A 79 13.77 -52.25 -6.44
N ARG A 80 13.32 -53.46 -6.81
CA ARG A 80 12.03 -53.66 -7.49
C ARG A 80 10.86 -53.14 -6.67
N TRP A 81 10.80 -53.50 -5.38
CA TRP A 81 9.74 -53.01 -4.49
C TRP A 81 9.82 -51.51 -4.26
N PHE A 82 11.04 -50.96 -4.12
CA PHE A 82 11.24 -49.52 -4.02
C PHE A 82 10.65 -48.79 -5.23
N TYR A 83 11.01 -49.18 -6.46
CA TYR A 83 10.47 -48.53 -7.67
C TYR A 83 8.97 -48.80 -7.88
N LEU A 84 8.50 -50.01 -7.56
CA LEU A 84 7.07 -50.35 -7.59
C LEU A 84 6.24 -49.47 -6.67
N LEU A 85 6.78 -48.99 -5.55
CA LEU A 85 6.05 -48.10 -4.64
C LEU A 85 6.31 -46.62 -4.96
N ALA A 86 7.57 -46.26 -5.23
CA ALA A 86 7.99 -44.88 -5.45
C ALA A 86 7.40 -44.27 -6.72
N ILE A 87 7.33 -45.02 -7.83
CA ILE A 87 6.81 -44.51 -9.10
C ILE A 87 5.30 -44.23 -9.01
N PRO A 88 4.43 -45.17 -8.56
CA PRO A 88 3.04 -44.89 -8.27
C PRO A 88 2.81 -43.73 -7.29
N ALA A 89 3.59 -43.66 -6.21
CA ALA A 89 3.47 -42.58 -5.24
C ALA A 89 3.80 -41.21 -5.87
N LEU A 90 4.86 -41.14 -6.68
CA LEU A 90 5.23 -39.93 -7.42
C LEU A 90 4.16 -39.54 -8.45
N VAL A 91 3.67 -40.49 -9.25
CA VAL A 91 2.62 -40.22 -10.23
C VAL A 91 1.33 -39.78 -9.54
N GLY A 92 0.93 -40.44 -8.46
CA GLY A 92 -0.20 -40.03 -7.62
C GLY A 92 -0.01 -38.62 -7.09
N TYR A 93 1.16 -38.28 -6.57
CA TYR A 93 1.48 -36.93 -6.10
C TYR A 93 1.42 -35.87 -7.22
N LEU A 94 1.93 -36.18 -8.41
CA LEU A 94 1.87 -35.30 -9.58
C LEU A 94 0.42 -35.09 -10.04
N VAL A 95 -0.38 -36.16 -10.14
CA VAL A 95 -1.80 -36.08 -10.47
C VAL A 95 -2.55 -35.26 -9.42
N TYR A 96 -2.27 -35.47 -8.13
CA TYR A 96 -2.82 -34.64 -7.04
C TYR A 96 -2.51 -33.17 -7.26
N GLY A 97 -1.27 -32.83 -7.63
CA GLY A 97 -0.88 -31.47 -8.00
C GLY A 97 -1.72 -30.85 -9.13
N VAL A 98 -2.19 -31.66 -10.07
CA VAL A 98 -3.02 -31.25 -11.23
C VAL A 98 -4.50 -31.17 -10.88
N VAL A 99 -5.03 -32.12 -10.10
CA VAL A 99 -6.46 -32.20 -9.79
C VAL A 99 -6.87 -31.42 -8.55
N LYS A 100 -5.93 -31.09 -7.65
CA LYS A 100 -6.22 -30.26 -6.49
C LYS A 100 -6.74 -28.89 -6.97
N PRO A 101 -7.77 -28.32 -6.32
CA PRO A 101 -8.23 -26.99 -6.67
C PRO A 101 -7.08 -25.97 -6.59
N SER A 102 -6.82 -25.25 -7.69
CA SER A 102 -5.92 -24.09 -7.68
C SER A 102 -6.69 -22.86 -7.23
N PHE A 103 -6.06 -22.06 -6.36
CA PHE A 103 -6.60 -20.81 -5.82
C PHE A 103 -5.72 -19.62 -6.19
N GLU A 104 -4.94 -19.73 -7.27
CA GLU A 104 -4.16 -18.61 -7.78
C GLU A 104 -5.08 -17.60 -8.46
N ALA A 105 -4.95 -16.32 -8.07
CA ALA A 105 -5.69 -15.24 -8.70
C ALA A 105 -5.39 -15.19 -10.20
N PRO A 106 -6.33 -14.72 -11.05
CA PRO A 106 -6.12 -14.63 -12.48
C PRO A 106 -4.84 -13.84 -12.81
N VAL A 107 -4.08 -14.31 -13.80
CA VAL A 107 -2.88 -13.61 -14.27
C VAL A 107 -3.30 -12.29 -14.93
N GLU A 108 -2.83 -11.18 -14.37
CA GLU A 108 -2.97 -9.85 -14.95
C GLU A 108 -1.69 -9.53 -15.73
N LEU A 109 -1.76 -9.47 -17.07
CA LEU A 109 -0.62 -9.10 -17.90
C LEU A 109 -0.20 -7.66 -17.62
N ARG A 110 1.08 -7.46 -17.31
CA ARG A 110 1.62 -6.17 -16.90
C ARG A 110 2.62 -5.61 -17.92
N GLN A 111 2.18 -4.69 -18.77
CA GLN A 111 3.10 -3.86 -19.57
C GLN A 111 3.35 -2.51 -18.87
N VAL A 112 4.57 -2.29 -18.39
CA VAL A 112 4.98 -1.12 -17.58
C VAL A 112 4.87 0.20 -18.37
N HIS A 113 5.04 0.14 -19.70
CA HIS A 113 4.91 1.29 -20.61
C HIS A 113 4.10 0.87 -21.85
N PRO A 114 2.76 1.03 -21.84
CA PRO A 114 1.97 0.78 -23.04
C PRO A 114 2.38 1.76 -24.14
N ALA A 115 2.32 1.34 -25.40
CA ALA A 115 2.63 2.21 -26.52
C ALA A 115 1.67 3.42 -26.54
N PRO A 116 2.17 4.66 -26.64
CA PRO A 116 1.30 5.82 -26.76
C PRO A 116 0.57 5.78 -28.11
N PRO A 117 -0.64 6.35 -28.22
CA PRO A 117 -1.29 6.55 -29.50
C PRO A 117 -0.46 7.49 -30.38
N THR A 118 -0.66 7.45 -31.71
CA THR A 118 0.03 8.38 -32.62
C THR A 118 -0.46 9.82 -32.45
N THR A 119 -1.77 9.99 -32.19
CA THR A 119 -2.37 11.30 -31.97
C THR A 119 -3.20 11.35 -30.70
N LEU A 120 -3.24 12.53 -30.08
CA LEU A 120 -3.95 12.79 -28.83
C LEU A 120 -4.83 14.03 -28.99
N ARG A 121 -6.08 13.97 -28.51
CA ARG A 121 -6.98 15.13 -28.47
C ARG A 121 -7.22 15.55 -27.02
N VAL A 122 -6.62 16.66 -26.61
CA VAL A 122 -6.76 17.28 -25.27
C VAL A 122 -6.69 18.79 -25.43
N PHE A 123 -7.19 19.56 -24.45
CA PHE A 123 -7.23 21.03 -24.52
C PHE A 123 -7.91 21.56 -25.80
N ASN A 124 -8.95 20.87 -26.28
CA ASN A 124 -9.66 21.17 -27.52
C ASN A 124 -8.79 21.20 -28.79
N LYS A 125 -7.60 20.59 -28.78
CA LYS A 125 -6.71 20.50 -29.93
C LYS A 125 -6.14 19.10 -30.12
N ARG A 126 -5.64 18.85 -31.34
CA ARG A 126 -5.00 17.59 -31.71
C ARG A 126 -3.48 17.75 -31.65
N PHE A 127 -2.83 16.81 -30.99
CA PHE A 127 -1.38 16.69 -30.91
C PHE A 127 -0.91 15.44 -31.67
N ASP A 128 0.21 15.58 -32.39
CA ASP A 128 0.97 14.46 -32.95
C ASP A 128 2.07 14.09 -31.95
N LEU A 129 1.90 12.97 -31.24
CA LEU A 129 2.82 12.57 -30.17
C LEU A 129 4.19 12.14 -30.70
N THR A 130 4.30 11.84 -32.01
CA THR A 130 5.59 11.49 -32.64
C THR A 130 6.48 12.70 -32.87
N LYS A 131 5.87 13.89 -32.97
CA LYS A 131 6.56 15.18 -33.23
C LYS A 131 6.48 16.16 -32.06
N LEU A 132 5.65 15.87 -31.05
CA LEU A 132 5.44 16.76 -29.92
C LEU A 132 6.74 16.97 -29.15
N GLN A 133 7.10 18.24 -28.96
CA GLN A 133 8.24 18.66 -28.15
C GLN A 133 7.75 19.60 -27.06
N ASN A 134 8.47 19.63 -25.94
CA ASN A 134 8.15 20.55 -24.84
C ASN A 134 8.44 22.01 -25.27
N PRO A 135 7.41 22.85 -25.47
CA PRO A 135 7.59 24.22 -25.92
C PRO A 135 8.33 25.07 -24.88
N LEU A 136 8.14 24.76 -23.58
CA LEU A 136 8.83 25.43 -22.48
C LEU A 136 10.34 25.21 -22.56
N ARG A 137 10.75 23.97 -22.87
CA ARG A 137 12.17 23.62 -23.04
C ARG A 137 12.80 24.37 -24.21
N THR A 138 12.09 24.46 -25.34
CA THR A 138 12.55 25.25 -26.50
C THR A 138 12.76 26.72 -26.14
N LYS A 139 11.80 27.33 -25.44
CA LYS A 139 11.90 28.72 -24.96
C LYS A 139 13.09 28.91 -24.02
N LEU A 140 13.26 28.03 -23.04
CA LEU A 140 14.35 28.11 -22.06
C LEU A 140 15.72 27.97 -22.71
N LEU A 141 15.90 27.02 -23.62
CA LEU A 141 17.16 26.84 -24.34
C LEU A 141 17.50 28.07 -25.20
N ALA A 142 16.51 28.74 -25.79
CA ALA A 142 16.75 29.98 -26.53
C ALA A 142 17.25 31.11 -25.62
N ILE A 143 16.72 31.22 -24.39
CA ILE A 143 17.20 32.20 -23.41
C ILE A 143 18.63 31.84 -22.99
N PHE A 144 18.91 30.57 -22.66
CA PHE A 144 20.27 30.12 -22.31
C PHE A 144 21.31 30.43 -23.39
N LYS A 145 20.94 30.33 -24.67
CA LYS A 145 21.81 30.69 -25.80
C LYS A 145 22.12 32.19 -25.86
N LYS A 146 21.18 33.05 -25.43
CA LYS A 146 21.34 34.51 -25.44
C LYS A 146 22.04 35.03 -24.18
N ASN A 147 21.61 34.57 -23.01
CA ASN A 147 22.12 34.99 -21.72
C ASN A 147 21.96 33.84 -20.69
N ARG A 148 23.08 33.40 -20.12
CA ARG A 148 23.11 32.26 -19.21
C ARG A 148 22.40 32.54 -17.87
N ASP A 149 22.58 33.73 -17.31
CA ASP A 149 22.03 34.09 -16.00
C ASP A 149 20.51 34.30 -16.06
N GLU A 150 20.05 34.96 -17.11
CA GLU A 150 18.61 35.06 -17.41
C GLU A 150 18.00 33.69 -17.68
N GLY A 151 18.72 32.81 -18.39
CA GLY A 151 18.31 31.42 -18.61
C GLY A 151 18.09 30.68 -17.30
N TRP A 152 19.03 30.79 -16.36
CA TRP A 152 18.91 30.19 -15.04
C TRP A 152 17.78 30.78 -14.20
N LYS A 153 17.57 32.11 -14.25
CA LYS A 153 16.46 32.78 -13.57
C LYS A 153 15.12 32.29 -14.10
N ALA A 154 14.96 32.22 -15.43
CA ALA A 154 13.76 31.71 -16.08
C ALA A 154 13.53 30.23 -15.77
N TYR A 155 14.56 29.39 -15.87
CA TYR A 155 14.48 27.95 -15.58
C TYR A 155 13.98 27.69 -14.15
N ARG A 156 14.59 28.35 -13.16
CA ARG A 156 14.17 28.21 -11.75
C ARG A 156 12.73 28.67 -11.51
N ALA A 157 12.30 29.73 -12.18
CA ALA A 157 10.93 30.22 -12.07
C ALA A 157 9.92 29.17 -12.57
N GLU A 158 10.19 28.56 -13.74
CA GLU A 158 9.33 27.52 -14.32
C GLU A 158 9.33 26.24 -13.50
N VAL A 159 10.49 25.79 -13.00
CA VAL A 159 10.59 24.66 -12.06
C VAL A 159 9.82 24.94 -10.77
N LYS A 160 9.88 26.16 -10.21
CA LYS A 160 9.13 26.54 -9.00
C LYS A 160 7.61 26.48 -9.23
N LYS A 161 7.12 26.92 -10.39
CA LYS A 161 5.70 26.79 -10.76
C LYS A 161 5.29 25.31 -10.86
N GLY A 162 6.05 24.51 -11.60
CA GLY A 162 5.82 23.07 -11.74
C GLY A 162 5.83 22.33 -10.40
N ARG A 163 6.76 22.69 -9.51
CA ARG A 163 6.81 22.21 -8.12
C ARG A 163 5.51 22.51 -7.39
N ASN A 164 5.07 23.77 -7.37
CA ASN A 164 3.86 24.16 -6.63
C ASN A 164 2.61 23.41 -7.14
N ILE A 165 2.51 23.17 -8.45
CA ILE A 165 1.43 22.36 -9.05
C ILE A 165 1.54 20.90 -8.57
N PHE A 166 2.74 20.31 -8.63
CA PHE A 166 2.98 18.93 -8.16
C PHE A 166 2.62 18.74 -6.69
N TYR A 167 3.05 19.64 -5.81
CA TYR A 167 2.72 19.58 -4.37
C TYR A 167 1.28 19.99 -4.06
N SER A 168 0.56 20.59 -5.01
CA SER A 168 -0.87 20.86 -4.83
C SER A 168 -1.74 19.64 -5.18
N ASN A 169 -1.22 18.71 -5.99
CA ASN A 169 -2.04 17.74 -6.73
C ASN A 169 -1.48 16.31 -6.79
N CYS A 170 -0.18 16.15 -7.03
CA CYS A 170 0.42 14.87 -7.46
C CYS A 170 1.16 14.14 -6.32
N PHE A 171 1.78 14.87 -5.40
CA PHE A 171 2.67 14.29 -4.37
C PHE A 171 1.97 13.32 -3.41
N TYR A 172 0.64 13.41 -3.23
CA TYR A 172 -0.12 12.50 -2.36
C TYR A 172 0.01 11.04 -2.77
N CYS A 173 0.17 10.80 -4.09
CA CYS A 173 0.41 9.48 -4.66
C CYS A 173 1.90 9.28 -4.97
N HIS A 174 2.55 10.25 -5.61
CA HIS A 174 3.93 10.08 -6.10
C HIS A 174 5.03 10.31 -5.05
N GLY A 175 4.68 10.82 -3.87
CA GLY A 175 5.62 11.09 -2.78
C GLY A 175 6.40 12.39 -2.93
N ASP A 176 6.90 12.90 -1.80
CA ASP A 176 7.79 14.08 -1.71
C ASP A 176 9.20 13.78 -2.25
N LEU A 177 9.59 12.50 -2.17
CA LEU A 177 10.83 12.00 -2.76
C LEU A 177 10.67 11.67 -4.26
N LEU A 178 9.46 11.78 -4.84
CA LEU A 178 9.14 11.31 -6.20
C LEU A 178 9.44 9.81 -6.43
N ASP A 179 9.37 9.02 -5.37
CA ASP A 179 9.69 7.59 -5.35
C ASP A 179 8.45 6.68 -5.52
N GLY A 180 7.28 7.27 -5.79
CA GLY A 180 6.01 6.53 -5.83
C GLY A 180 5.51 6.13 -4.43
N GLY A 181 6.16 6.61 -3.36
CA GLY A 181 5.87 6.28 -1.96
C GLY A 181 4.97 7.29 -1.24
N GLY A 182 4.07 7.99 -1.96
CA GLY A 182 3.13 8.93 -1.36
C GLY A 182 2.21 8.27 -0.31
N VAL A 183 1.62 9.09 0.57
CA VAL A 183 0.80 8.59 1.70
C VAL A 183 -0.37 7.69 1.26
N PHE A 184 -0.90 7.91 0.06
CA PHE A 184 -1.99 7.10 -0.51
C PHE A 184 -1.50 6.03 -1.49
N ALA A 185 -0.21 5.98 -1.82
CA ALA A 185 0.33 5.10 -2.87
C ALA A 185 -0.01 3.63 -2.66
N LYS A 186 0.12 3.14 -1.41
CA LYS A 186 -0.07 1.72 -1.07
C LYS A 186 -1.52 1.23 -1.23
N GLY A 187 -2.51 2.12 -1.36
CA GLY A 187 -3.90 1.71 -1.58
C GLY A 187 -4.31 1.66 -3.06
N PHE A 188 -3.37 1.89 -3.97
CA PHE A 188 -3.60 1.81 -5.41
C PHE A 188 -2.82 0.65 -6.02
N ASN A 189 -3.52 -0.11 -6.87
CA ASN A 189 -2.92 -1.11 -7.75
C ASN A 189 -3.37 -0.80 -9.19
N PRO A 190 -2.45 -0.45 -10.12
CA PRO A 190 -1.00 -0.39 -9.96
C PRO A 190 -0.53 0.71 -9.01
N ALA A 191 0.65 0.49 -8.40
CA ALA A 191 1.31 1.51 -7.60
C ALA A 191 1.70 2.73 -8.45
N PRO A 192 1.74 3.95 -7.87
CA PRO A 192 2.25 5.14 -8.55
C PRO A 192 3.69 4.95 -9.04
N ALA A 193 4.04 5.59 -10.16
CA ALA A 193 5.37 5.50 -10.73
C ALA A 193 6.45 6.07 -9.79
N ASN A 194 7.55 5.32 -9.65
CA ASN A 194 8.77 5.72 -8.95
C ASN A 194 9.71 6.44 -9.93
N PHE A 195 9.73 7.77 -9.90
CA PHE A 195 10.54 8.58 -10.82
C PHE A 195 12.04 8.63 -10.47
N GLN A 196 12.43 8.15 -9.29
CA GLN A 196 13.84 8.02 -8.90
C GLN A 196 14.53 6.85 -9.63
N ASP A 197 13.77 5.86 -10.07
CA ASP A 197 14.29 4.73 -10.86
C ASP A 197 14.64 5.18 -12.29
N VAL A 198 15.89 4.94 -12.70
CA VAL A 198 16.42 5.24 -14.04
C VAL A 198 15.69 4.50 -15.16
N GLY A 199 15.01 3.40 -14.85
CA GLY A 199 14.17 2.63 -15.76
C GLY A 199 12.81 3.29 -16.05
N THR A 200 12.47 4.39 -15.37
CA THR A 200 11.16 5.06 -15.52
C THR A 200 11.27 6.32 -16.38
N ILE A 201 11.18 7.52 -15.79
CA ILE A 201 11.05 8.79 -16.52
C ILE A 201 12.26 9.10 -17.42
N ALA A 202 13.45 8.60 -17.06
CA ALA A 202 14.67 8.76 -17.85
C ALA A 202 14.61 8.04 -19.21
N GLN A 203 13.83 6.96 -19.33
CA GLN A 203 13.67 6.21 -20.59
C GLN A 203 12.62 6.83 -21.52
N LEU A 204 11.84 7.78 -21.01
CA LEU A 204 10.67 8.32 -21.68
C LEU A 204 11.00 9.64 -22.40
N GLN A 205 10.31 9.87 -23.51
CA GLN A 205 10.26 11.18 -24.15
C GLN A 205 9.23 12.07 -23.44
N GLU A 206 9.42 13.38 -23.43
CA GLU A 206 8.47 14.31 -22.77
C GLU A 206 7.06 14.22 -23.37
N ALA A 207 6.90 13.90 -24.66
CA ALA A 207 5.60 13.67 -25.30
C ALA A 207 4.82 12.50 -24.65
N PHE A 208 5.51 11.43 -24.27
CA PHE A 208 4.90 10.32 -23.56
C PHE A 208 4.43 10.74 -22.18
N VAL A 209 5.26 11.47 -21.43
CA VAL A 209 4.92 11.97 -20.09
C VAL A 209 3.74 12.95 -20.17
N PHE A 210 3.71 13.82 -21.18
CA PHE A 210 2.59 14.71 -21.48
C PHE A 210 1.30 13.94 -21.72
N TRP A 211 1.33 12.89 -22.54
CA TRP A 211 0.18 12.02 -22.77
C TRP A 211 -0.32 11.38 -21.47
N ARG A 212 0.58 10.77 -20.68
CA ARG A 212 0.22 10.11 -19.42
C ARG A 212 -0.37 11.09 -18.39
N ILE A 213 0.20 12.28 -18.25
CA ILE A 213 -0.33 13.29 -17.33
C ILE A 213 -1.69 13.80 -17.81
N THR A 214 -1.81 14.16 -19.08
CA THR A 214 -3.07 14.74 -19.59
C THR A 214 -4.23 13.74 -19.52
N THR A 215 -4.02 12.49 -19.91
CA THR A 215 -5.09 11.47 -20.05
C THR A 215 -5.33 10.63 -18.81
N GLY A 216 -4.34 10.48 -17.92
CA GLY A 216 -4.49 9.70 -16.69
C GLY A 216 -4.70 8.20 -16.94
N GLY A 217 -5.47 7.56 -16.07
CA GLY A 217 -5.79 6.13 -16.10
C GLY A 217 -6.76 5.70 -17.21
N PRO A 218 -7.88 6.41 -17.47
CA PRO A 218 -8.85 6.03 -18.49
C PRO A 218 -8.27 6.05 -19.92
N GLY A 219 -8.72 5.14 -20.79
CA GLY A 219 -8.40 5.16 -22.22
C GLY A 219 -7.05 4.56 -22.61
N LEU A 220 -6.45 3.73 -21.76
CA LEU A 220 -5.26 2.96 -22.13
C LEU A 220 -5.57 1.92 -23.23
N PRO A 221 -4.58 1.60 -24.10
CA PRO A 221 -4.69 0.50 -25.06
C PRO A 221 -5.03 -0.84 -24.39
N LYS A 222 -5.58 -1.81 -25.13
CA LYS A 222 -5.95 -3.13 -24.58
C LYS A 222 -4.76 -3.87 -23.98
N GLU A 223 -3.57 -3.65 -24.51
CA GLU A 223 -2.29 -4.20 -24.03
C GLU A 223 -1.91 -3.59 -22.67
N GLY A 224 -2.41 -2.38 -22.40
CA GLY A 224 -2.42 -1.71 -21.11
C GLY A 224 -3.70 -1.95 -20.32
N THR A 225 -4.50 -2.99 -20.59
CA THR A 225 -5.57 -3.45 -19.67
C THR A 225 -5.03 -4.60 -18.80
N PRO A 226 -5.41 -4.69 -17.51
CA PRO A 226 -6.46 -3.98 -16.79
C PRO A 226 -6.05 -2.65 -16.13
N TRP A 227 -5.08 -1.88 -16.67
CA TRP A 227 -4.45 -0.73 -16.01
C TRP A 227 -5.33 0.53 -15.89
N ASN A 228 -6.54 0.43 -15.34
CA ASN A 228 -7.33 1.55 -14.85
C ASN A 228 -6.64 2.17 -13.61
N SER A 229 -5.46 2.76 -13.82
CA SER A 229 -4.69 3.49 -12.82
C SER A 229 -5.56 4.56 -12.17
N ALA A 230 -5.32 4.83 -10.89
CA ALA A 230 -5.98 5.93 -10.19
C ALA A 230 -5.52 7.33 -10.65
N MET A 231 -4.62 7.42 -11.64
CA MET A 231 -4.12 8.69 -12.14
C MET A 231 -5.26 9.53 -12.77
N PRO A 232 -5.49 10.76 -12.27
CA PRO A 232 -6.53 11.64 -12.81
C PRO A 232 -6.30 12.07 -14.26
N VAL A 233 -7.39 12.46 -14.93
CA VAL A 233 -7.36 13.11 -16.26
C VAL A 233 -7.02 14.59 -16.07
N TRP A 234 -5.73 14.93 -16.00
CA TRP A 234 -5.32 16.27 -15.59
C TRP A 234 -5.65 17.38 -16.59
N HIS A 235 -5.88 17.07 -17.87
CA HIS A 235 -6.20 18.12 -18.85
C HIS A 235 -7.55 18.81 -18.59
N GLU A 236 -8.37 18.28 -17.68
CA GLU A 236 -9.64 18.88 -17.24
C GLU A 236 -9.47 19.82 -16.04
N MET A 237 -8.31 19.76 -15.35
CA MET A 237 -8.05 20.50 -14.12
C MET A 237 -6.82 21.41 -14.21
N LEU A 238 -5.92 21.15 -15.15
CA LEU A 238 -4.68 21.90 -15.38
C LEU A 238 -4.69 22.49 -16.79
N SER A 239 -3.98 23.59 -16.98
CA SER A 239 -3.67 24.09 -18.32
C SER A 239 -2.57 23.26 -18.99
N GLU A 240 -2.38 23.44 -20.29
CA GLU A 240 -1.25 22.83 -21.00
C GLU A 240 0.11 23.31 -20.45
N GLU A 241 0.23 24.59 -20.14
CA GLU A 241 1.47 25.16 -19.59
C GLU A 241 1.80 24.53 -18.23
N ASP A 242 0.79 24.34 -17.37
CA ASP A 242 0.93 23.67 -16.08
C ASP A 242 1.51 22.24 -16.25
N VAL A 243 1.01 21.49 -17.24
CA VAL A 243 1.51 20.14 -17.52
C VAL A 243 2.98 20.17 -17.93
N TRP A 244 3.37 21.09 -18.82
CA TRP A 244 4.78 21.22 -19.23
C TRP A 244 5.69 21.65 -18.08
N GLN A 245 5.23 22.56 -17.22
CA GLN A 245 5.96 22.98 -16.02
C GLN A 245 6.16 21.82 -15.05
N VAL A 246 5.13 20.98 -14.82
CA VAL A 246 5.26 19.77 -14.01
C VAL A 246 6.27 18.81 -14.60
N ILE A 247 6.24 18.55 -15.92
CA ILE A 247 7.21 17.68 -16.60
C ILE A 247 8.64 18.21 -16.40
N THR A 248 8.83 19.52 -16.60
CA THR A 248 10.14 20.17 -16.39
C THR A 248 10.60 20.03 -14.93
N PHE A 249 9.69 20.21 -13.96
CA PHE A 249 9.98 19.98 -12.54
C PHE A 249 10.35 18.52 -12.24
N LEU A 250 9.63 17.53 -12.79
CA LEU A 250 9.91 16.11 -12.53
C LEU A 250 11.34 15.74 -12.96
N TYR A 251 11.72 16.10 -14.19
CA TYR A 251 13.08 15.86 -14.70
C TYR A 251 14.14 16.64 -13.92
N ASP A 252 13.87 17.91 -13.61
CA ASP A 252 14.75 18.71 -12.75
C ASP A 252 14.95 18.00 -11.42
N TYR A 253 13.90 17.74 -10.66
CA TYR A 253 13.96 17.27 -9.27
C TYR A 253 14.67 15.92 -9.12
N VAL A 254 14.40 14.96 -10.03
CA VAL A 254 15.05 13.65 -10.04
C VAL A 254 16.46 13.68 -10.65
N GLY A 255 16.88 14.82 -11.20
CA GLY A 255 18.21 14.99 -11.79
C GLY A 255 18.39 14.16 -13.07
N GLN A 256 17.35 14.01 -13.86
CA GLN A 256 17.35 13.26 -15.11
C GLN A 256 17.02 14.14 -16.32
N VAL A 257 17.31 13.62 -17.50
CA VAL A 257 16.96 14.27 -18.77
C VAL A 257 16.04 13.34 -19.57
N PRO A 258 15.09 13.90 -20.34
CA PRO A 258 14.24 13.10 -21.21
C PRO A 258 15.05 12.46 -22.32
N ARG A 259 14.55 11.33 -22.85
CA ARG A 259 15.06 10.75 -24.09
C ARG A 259 14.80 11.71 -25.25
N MET A 260 15.85 12.11 -25.96
CA MET A 260 15.78 13.04 -27.09
C MET A 260 16.58 12.50 -28.28
N TRP A 261 16.06 12.69 -29.49
CA TRP A 261 16.72 12.28 -30.74
C TRP A 261 17.62 13.39 -31.33
N ASP A 262 17.27 14.65 -31.07
CA ASP A 262 18.07 15.81 -31.46
C ASP A 262 19.34 15.88 -30.60
N GLN A 263 20.50 15.69 -31.23
CA GLN A 263 21.79 15.61 -30.54
C GLN A 263 22.21 16.93 -29.91
N GLU A 264 21.96 18.07 -30.55
CA GLU A 264 22.33 19.38 -30.00
C GLU A 264 21.51 19.71 -28.76
N ARG A 265 20.20 19.48 -28.82
CA ARG A 265 19.31 19.66 -27.67
C ARG A 265 19.67 18.69 -26.55
N SER A 266 19.96 17.43 -26.90
CA SER A 266 20.41 16.42 -25.94
C SER A 266 21.65 16.88 -25.17
N LYS A 267 22.67 17.36 -25.90
CA LYS A 267 23.90 17.90 -25.31
C LYS A 267 23.61 19.11 -24.41
N ALA A 268 22.81 20.06 -24.87
CA ALA A 268 22.49 21.27 -24.10
C ALA A 268 21.77 20.96 -22.78
N VAL A 269 20.76 20.08 -22.82
CA VAL A 269 19.99 19.68 -21.63
C VAL A 269 20.84 18.82 -20.67
N THR A 270 21.74 17.99 -21.21
CA THR A 270 22.68 17.21 -20.39
C THR A 270 23.64 18.11 -19.62
N GLY A 271 24.19 19.15 -20.26
CA GLY A 271 25.02 20.15 -19.57
C GLY A 271 24.27 20.91 -18.46
N ILE A 272 22.97 21.20 -18.67
CA ILE A 272 22.11 21.78 -17.61
C ILE A 272 21.96 20.81 -16.42
N LYS A 273 21.73 19.52 -16.69
CA LYS A 273 21.66 18.47 -15.64
C LYS A 273 22.94 18.40 -14.82
N GLU A 274 24.10 18.37 -15.46
CA GLU A 274 25.39 18.28 -14.76
C GLU A 274 25.61 19.47 -13.81
N GLU A 275 25.27 20.69 -14.24
CA GLU A 275 25.35 21.87 -13.39
C GLU A 275 24.37 21.81 -12.21
N ILE A 276 23.14 21.33 -12.43
CA ILE A 276 22.14 21.13 -11.37
C ILE A 276 22.65 20.13 -10.33
N LEU A 277 23.16 18.98 -10.77
CA LEU A 277 23.67 17.94 -9.88
C LEU A 277 24.87 18.44 -9.07
N LYS A 278 25.80 19.18 -9.69
CA LYS A 278 26.93 19.81 -9.00
C LYS A 278 26.46 20.80 -7.93
N LYS A 279 25.49 21.66 -8.23
CA LYS A 279 24.91 22.60 -7.25
C LYS A 279 24.24 21.87 -6.10
N ARG A 280 23.44 20.84 -6.39
CA ARG A 280 22.73 20.05 -5.36
C ARG A 280 23.64 19.29 -4.43
N ALA A 281 24.76 18.76 -4.94
CA ALA A 281 25.75 18.06 -4.10
C ALA A 281 26.33 18.98 -3.01
N GLY A 282 26.52 20.27 -3.31
CA GLY A 282 27.00 21.27 -2.36
C GLY A 282 25.91 22.01 -1.58
N MET A 283 24.63 21.78 -1.89
CA MET A 283 23.51 22.53 -1.33
C MET A 283 23.34 22.26 0.17
N LYS A 284 23.34 23.34 0.97
CA LYS A 284 23.26 23.30 2.44
C LYS A 284 22.37 24.45 2.95
N GLY A 285 21.96 24.36 4.22
CA GLY A 285 21.29 25.44 4.92
C GLY A 285 20.02 25.94 4.23
N LYS A 286 19.88 27.27 4.09
CA LYS A 286 18.66 27.92 3.58
C LYS A 286 18.30 27.49 2.15
N GLU A 287 19.30 27.24 1.31
CA GLU A 287 19.08 26.78 -0.07
C GLU A 287 18.48 25.37 -0.08
N LEU A 288 19.03 24.46 0.74
CA LEU A 288 18.51 23.10 0.88
C LEU A 288 17.09 23.09 1.45
N TYR A 289 16.82 23.93 2.46
CA TYR A 289 15.49 24.10 3.03
C TYR A 289 14.48 24.59 1.98
N ALA A 290 14.83 25.61 1.21
CA ALA A 290 13.97 26.16 0.16
C ALA A 290 13.66 25.14 -0.95
N PHE A 291 14.61 24.24 -1.23
CA PHE A 291 14.47 23.19 -2.24
C PHE A 291 13.61 22.01 -1.76
N ARG A 292 13.83 21.49 -0.54
CA ARG A 292 13.20 20.26 -0.04
C ARG A 292 12.05 20.47 0.94
N CYS A 293 12.07 21.52 1.75
CA CYS A 293 11.19 21.64 2.92
C CYS A 293 10.07 22.66 2.72
N ALA A 294 10.34 23.76 2.01
CA ALA A 294 9.44 24.91 1.91
C ALA A 294 8.10 24.61 1.19
N ALA A 295 8.01 23.54 0.39
CA ALA A 295 6.76 23.14 -0.25
C ALA A 295 5.66 22.75 0.77
N CYS A 296 6.07 22.24 1.93
CA CYS A 296 5.18 21.89 3.04
C CYS A 296 5.30 22.90 4.18
N HIS A 297 6.52 23.23 4.61
CA HIS A 297 6.76 24.08 5.79
C HIS A 297 6.75 25.59 5.51
N GLY A 298 6.62 26.01 4.25
CA GLY A 298 6.63 27.42 3.87
C GLY A 298 8.03 28.04 3.83
N GLU A 299 8.17 29.15 3.12
CA GLU A 299 9.47 29.85 2.96
C GLU A 299 9.97 30.44 4.29
N LYS A 300 9.05 30.77 5.21
CA LYS A 300 9.34 31.31 6.55
C LYS A 300 9.19 30.27 7.68
N GLY A 301 9.05 28.98 7.35
CA GLY A 301 8.91 27.93 8.37
C GLY A 301 7.56 27.89 9.10
N ALA A 302 6.57 28.67 8.68
CA ALA A 302 5.27 28.81 9.35
C ALA A 302 4.29 27.64 9.11
N GLY A 303 4.71 26.58 8.41
CA GLY A 303 3.84 25.44 8.11
C GLY A 303 2.73 25.78 7.10
N ASP A 304 2.96 26.77 6.24
CA ASP A 304 1.99 27.37 5.33
C ASP A 304 2.34 27.21 3.83
N GLY A 305 3.22 26.24 3.52
CA GLY A 305 3.61 25.92 2.15
C GLY A 305 2.41 25.52 1.26
N PRO A 306 2.59 25.49 -0.08
CA PRO A 306 1.50 25.17 -1.02
C PRO A 306 0.76 23.85 -0.73
N ALA A 307 1.45 22.84 -0.15
CA ALA A 307 0.81 21.60 0.27
C ALA A 307 0.01 21.71 1.58
N ALA A 308 0.38 22.63 2.49
CA ALA A 308 -0.06 22.65 3.88
C ALA A 308 -1.58 22.68 4.09
N LYS A 309 -2.32 23.36 3.21
CA LYS A 309 -3.79 23.49 3.33
C LYS A 309 -4.51 22.15 3.31
N ARG A 310 -3.97 21.16 2.61
CA ARG A 310 -4.58 19.84 2.34
C ARG A 310 -3.92 18.70 3.12
N LEU A 311 -3.11 19.02 4.12
CA LEU A 311 -2.39 18.04 4.93
C LEU A 311 -3.03 17.90 6.31
N TYR A 312 -3.23 16.64 6.71
CA TYR A 312 -3.54 16.27 8.08
C TYR A 312 -2.60 15.13 8.50
N PRO A 313 -1.81 15.30 9.59
CA PRO A 313 -1.67 16.53 10.37
C PRO A 313 -1.04 17.67 9.55
N LYS A 314 -1.25 18.91 9.99
CA LYS A 314 -0.59 20.08 9.41
C LYS A 314 0.94 20.00 9.55
N PRO A 315 1.72 20.52 8.59
CA PRO A 315 3.15 20.70 8.74
C PRO A 315 3.47 21.47 10.02
N ARG A 316 4.61 21.18 10.64
CA ARG A 316 5.05 21.90 11.84
C ARG A 316 5.34 23.35 11.47
N ASP A 317 4.76 24.26 12.24
CA ASP A 317 5.17 25.65 12.34
C ASP A 317 6.41 25.74 13.24
N PHE A 318 7.54 26.14 12.65
CA PHE A 318 8.83 26.28 13.32
C PHE A 318 8.99 27.64 14.01
N THR A 319 8.12 28.61 13.73
CA THR A 319 8.25 29.99 14.24
C THR A 319 8.10 30.10 15.75
N THR A 320 7.46 29.12 16.36
CA THR A 320 7.24 29.03 17.82
C THR A 320 8.35 28.30 18.58
N GLY A 321 9.27 27.64 17.88
CA GLY A 321 10.24 26.73 18.49
C GLY A 321 9.64 25.51 19.21
N LEU A 322 8.32 25.24 19.09
CA LEU A 322 7.63 24.14 19.77
C LEU A 322 7.64 22.84 18.95
N PHE A 323 8.33 21.81 19.42
CA PHE A 323 8.43 20.52 18.73
C PHE A 323 7.77 19.37 19.52
N LYS A 324 6.95 18.59 18.80
CA LYS A 324 6.19 17.44 19.37
C LYS A 324 7.06 16.29 19.85
N TYR A 325 8.17 16.03 19.16
CA TYR A 325 9.01 14.85 19.37
C TYR A 325 10.37 15.28 19.90
N LYS A 326 10.51 15.24 21.21
CA LYS A 326 11.74 15.59 21.93
C LYS A 326 12.07 14.58 23.02
N THR A 327 13.35 14.38 23.30
CA THR A 327 13.84 13.52 24.39
C THR A 327 14.38 14.31 25.58
N SER A 328 14.43 15.64 25.49
CA SER A 328 14.71 16.53 26.61
C SER A 328 13.54 16.55 27.63
N PRO A 329 13.82 16.70 28.93
CA PRO A 329 12.80 16.70 29.97
C PRO A 329 11.93 17.97 29.96
N GLY A 330 10.80 17.92 30.67
CA GLY A 330 9.94 19.07 30.97
C GLY A 330 9.67 20.01 29.78
N LYS A 331 9.86 21.30 30.02
CA LYS A 331 9.66 22.37 29.03
C LYS A 331 10.88 22.66 28.15
N ASP A 332 11.96 21.90 28.32
CA ASP A 332 13.18 22.14 27.55
C ASP A 332 12.95 21.93 26.05
N LEU A 333 13.69 22.68 25.25
CA LEU A 333 13.63 22.59 23.79
C LEU A 333 14.14 21.23 23.30
N PRO A 334 13.79 20.80 22.07
CA PRO A 334 14.31 19.55 21.54
C PRO A 334 15.85 19.56 21.44
N ARG A 335 16.45 18.38 21.47
CA ARG A 335 17.89 18.30 21.21
C ARG A 335 18.16 18.37 19.70
N ASN A 336 19.40 18.66 19.32
CA ASN A 336 19.80 18.61 17.91
C ASN A 336 19.58 17.21 17.32
N GLU A 337 19.81 16.15 18.11
CA GLU A 337 19.60 14.77 17.65
C GLU A 337 18.11 14.44 17.45
N ASP A 338 17.20 15.06 18.21
CA ASP A 338 15.76 14.87 18.03
C ASP A 338 15.31 15.43 16.67
N LEU A 339 15.76 16.65 16.34
CA LEU A 339 15.49 17.30 15.05
C LEU A 339 16.15 16.52 13.90
N PHE A 340 17.43 16.16 14.06
CA PHE A 340 18.19 15.38 13.09
C PHE A 340 17.51 14.05 12.77
N ASN A 341 17.14 13.27 13.79
CA ASN A 341 16.48 11.98 13.61
C ASN A 341 15.10 12.11 12.98
N THR A 342 14.35 13.17 13.34
CA THR A 342 13.05 13.47 12.72
C THR A 342 13.19 13.72 11.22
N ILE A 343 14.21 14.46 10.78
CA ILE A 343 14.46 14.73 9.36
C ILE A 343 14.99 13.46 8.67
N LYS A 344 15.95 12.78 9.28
CA LYS A 344 16.63 11.60 8.71
C LYS A 344 15.67 10.44 8.48
N PHE A 345 14.82 10.14 9.46
CA PHE A 345 13.93 8.98 9.46
C PHE A 345 12.47 9.32 9.14
N GLY A 346 12.12 10.60 9.07
CA GLY A 346 10.76 11.05 8.79
C GLY A 346 9.79 10.73 9.92
N LEU A 347 8.49 10.85 9.63
CA LEU A 347 7.41 10.58 10.58
C LEU A 347 6.37 9.65 9.93
N THR A 348 6.42 8.37 10.28
CA THR A 348 5.49 7.34 9.79
C THR A 348 4.03 7.73 9.97
N GLY A 349 3.19 7.47 8.97
CA GLY A 349 1.77 7.86 8.98
C GLY A 349 1.55 9.37 8.81
N THR A 350 2.54 10.11 8.30
CA THR A 350 2.42 11.51 7.87
C THR A 350 3.07 11.68 6.50
N VAL A 351 2.95 12.87 5.92
CA VAL A 351 3.64 13.21 4.66
C VAL A 351 5.11 13.62 4.83
N MET A 352 5.65 13.63 6.05
CA MET A 352 7.07 13.96 6.28
C MET A 352 7.94 12.72 6.00
N PRO A 353 8.66 12.65 4.86
CA PRO A 353 9.38 11.46 4.46
C PRO A 353 10.70 11.31 5.22
N ALA A 354 11.34 10.15 5.07
CA ALA A 354 12.70 9.91 5.54
C ALA A 354 13.72 10.46 4.53
N TRP A 355 14.40 11.56 4.86
CA TRP A 355 15.31 12.22 3.92
C TRP A 355 16.67 11.52 3.73
N LYS A 356 16.98 10.50 4.53
CA LYS A 356 18.25 9.75 4.45
C LYS A 356 18.55 9.12 3.09
N SER A 357 17.52 8.93 2.24
CA SER A 357 17.68 8.36 0.90
C SER A 357 18.19 9.39 -0.13
N LEU A 358 17.95 10.68 0.10
CA LEU A 358 18.28 11.76 -0.84
C LEU A 358 19.25 12.82 -0.29
N MET A 359 19.58 12.77 1.01
CA MET A 359 20.44 13.76 1.66
C MET A 359 21.49 13.08 2.55
N THR A 360 22.69 13.66 2.60
CA THR A 360 23.74 13.23 3.51
C THR A 360 23.49 13.72 4.94
N ASP A 361 24.15 13.10 5.92
CA ASP A 361 24.08 13.54 7.31
C ASP A 361 24.58 14.99 7.48
N GLU A 362 25.57 15.41 6.69
CA GLU A 362 26.04 16.80 6.68
C GLU A 362 24.96 17.78 6.19
N GLN A 363 24.27 17.42 5.10
CA GLN A 363 23.15 18.19 4.58
C GLN A 363 22.01 18.29 5.59
N ILE A 364 21.63 17.18 6.24
CA ILE A 364 20.61 17.19 7.30
C ILE A 364 21.04 18.09 8.46
N ASN A 365 22.28 17.98 8.94
CA ASN A 365 22.80 18.84 10.01
C ASN A 365 22.77 20.32 9.63
N SER A 366 23.02 20.66 8.37
CA SER A 366 22.96 22.04 7.90
C SER A 366 21.56 22.67 7.97
N LEU A 367 20.50 21.87 8.04
CA LEU A 367 19.11 22.35 8.18
C LEU A 367 18.76 22.74 9.62
N LEU A 368 19.43 22.18 10.62
CA LEU A 368 19.11 22.43 12.03
C LEU A 368 19.18 23.92 12.41
N PRO A 369 20.25 24.68 12.11
CA PRO A 369 20.29 26.11 12.41
C PRO A 369 19.25 26.90 11.61
N VAL A 370 18.86 26.46 10.41
CA VAL A 370 17.82 27.13 9.61
C VAL A 370 16.46 26.96 10.27
N ILE A 371 16.12 25.74 10.69
CA ILE A 371 14.86 25.42 11.36
C ILE A 371 14.74 26.19 12.66
N LYS A 372 15.81 26.23 13.47
CA LYS A 372 15.84 27.04 14.69
C LYS A 372 15.76 28.54 14.40
N GLY A 373 16.36 29.00 13.30
CA GLY A 373 16.36 30.41 12.90
C GLY A 373 15.03 30.94 12.36
N PHE A 374 13.98 30.12 12.27
CA PHE A 374 12.62 30.61 12.03
C PHE A 374 11.92 31.07 13.30
N ASP A 375 12.47 30.75 14.48
CA ASP A 375 11.92 31.10 15.78
C ASP A 375 11.82 32.61 15.97
N THR A 376 10.59 33.12 15.95
CA THR A 376 10.26 34.54 16.15
C THR A 376 10.01 34.87 17.61
N PHE A 377 9.98 33.88 18.49
CA PHE A 377 9.84 34.06 19.95
C PHE A 377 11.19 34.09 20.66
N GLY A 378 12.29 33.79 19.94
CA GLY A 378 13.63 33.80 20.51
C GLY A 378 13.84 32.72 21.58
N VAL A 379 13.04 31.65 21.61
CA VAL A 379 13.19 30.57 22.60
C VAL A 379 14.55 29.89 22.51
N TRP A 380 15.19 29.90 21.33
CA TRP A 380 16.55 29.38 21.16
C TRP A 380 17.67 30.40 21.44
N ALA A 381 17.35 31.62 21.87
CA ALA A 381 18.36 32.59 22.27
C ALA A 381 18.92 32.23 23.68
N PRO A 382 20.19 32.54 23.95
CA PRO A 382 20.71 32.56 25.32
C PRO A 382 19.86 33.47 26.21
N ALA A 383 19.69 33.10 27.48
CA ALA A 383 18.86 33.86 28.42
C ALA A 383 19.41 35.28 28.69
N ASP A 384 20.71 35.49 28.46
CA ASP A 384 21.46 36.74 28.59
C ASP A 384 21.70 37.45 27.25
N ALA A 385 21.01 37.04 26.17
CA ALA A 385 21.13 37.69 24.87
C ALA A 385 20.65 39.15 24.94
N PRO A 386 21.45 40.13 24.46
CA PRO A 386 21.04 41.53 24.47
C PRO A 386 19.95 41.80 23.43
N ASP A 387 19.10 42.82 23.65
CA ASP A 387 17.97 43.15 22.77
C ASP A 387 18.40 43.44 21.33
N ASP A 388 19.58 44.03 21.13
CA ASP A 388 20.15 44.32 19.81
C ASP A 388 20.61 43.06 19.05
N ALA A 389 20.68 41.90 19.71
CA ALA A 389 20.92 40.60 19.09
C ALA A 389 19.67 40.03 18.40
N PHE A 390 18.51 40.65 18.57
CA PHE A 390 17.27 40.30 17.88
C PHE A 390 17.03 41.22 16.68
N ASP A 391 16.40 40.67 15.65
CA ASP A 391 15.90 41.46 14.53
C ASP A 391 14.64 42.23 14.97
N PRO A 392 14.60 43.57 14.84
CA PRO A 392 13.52 44.39 15.39
C PRO A 392 12.17 44.17 14.69
N ASP A 393 12.18 43.74 13.42
CA ASP A 393 10.97 43.56 12.63
C ASP A 393 10.37 42.15 12.81
N THR A 394 11.21 41.15 13.04
CA THR A 394 10.82 39.74 13.03
C THR A 394 10.95 39.04 14.38
N GLY A 395 11.65 39.63 15.35
CA GLY A 395 11.94 39.01 16.65
C GLY A 395 12.93 37.84 16.59
N ILE A 396 13.54 37.60 15.41
CA ILE A 396 14.44 36.47 15.21
C ILE A 396 15.81 36.77 15.84
N TYR A 397 16.32 35.84 16.62
CA TYR A 397 17.68 35.91 17.18
C TYR A 397 18.75 35.76 16.08
N LYS A 398 19.67 36.73 15.99
CA LYS A 398 20.72 36.78 14.96
C LYS A 398 21.98 36.00 15.34
N GLY A 399 22.14 35.65 16.61
CA GLY A 399 23.30 34.91 17.11
C GLY A 399 23.20 33.40 16.92
N LYS A 400 24.13 32.65 17.51
CA LYS A 400 24.15 31.18 17.44
C LYS A 400 23.09 30.59 18.40
N PRO A 401 22.09 29.83 17.90
CA PRO A 401 21.07 29.23 18.74
C PRO A 401 21.65 28.29 19.81
N ILE A 402 21.06 28.27 21.01
CA ILE A 402 21.44 27.33 22.07
C ILE A 402 21.20 25.89 21.62
N SER A 403 21.93 24.96 22.25
CA SER A 403 21.77 23.52 22.01
C SER A 403 21.56 22.81 23.33
N VAL A 404 20.40 22.15 23.46
CA VAL A 404 20.04 21.34 24.62
C VAL A 404 20.73 19.99 24.50
N THR A 405 21.52 19.63 25.51
CA THR A 405 22.20 18.32 25.62
C THR A 405 21.49 17.40 26.62
N GLU A 406 20.72 17.95 27.53
CA GLU A 406 19.99 17.19 28.54
C GLU A 406 18.98 16.22 27.90
N LYS A 407 18.98 15.00 28.40
CA LYS A 407 18.09 13.92 27.98
C LYS A 407 17.33 13.45 29.21
N LEU A 408 16.02 13.22 29.05
CA LEU A 408 15.25 12.56 30.08
C LEU A 408 15.93 11.24 30.48
N GLU A 409 16.25 11.13 31.76
CA GLU A 409 16.73 9.88 32.32
C GLU A 409 15.60 8.84 32.34
N ILE A 410 15.87 7.66 31.80
CA ILE A 410 14.93 6.54 31.79
C ILE A 410 15.56 5.44 32.65
N LYS A 411 15.03 5.28 33.86
CA LYS A 411 15.46 4.28 34.85
C LYS A 411 14.30 3.35 35.19
N ASN A 412 14.61 2.23 35.84
CA ASN A 412 13.62 1.33 36.46
C ASN A 412 12.53 0.81 35.50
N GLN A 413 12.88 0.46 34.26
CA GLN A 413 11.90 -0.10 33.32
C GLN A 413 11.25 -1.36 33.89
N ILE A 414 9.93 -1.33 34.07
CA ILE A 414 9.16 -2.47 34.55
C ILE A 414 9.05 -3.51 33.43
N PRO A 415 9.40 -4.79 33.68
CA PRO A 415 9.27 -5.86 32.70
C PRO A 415 7.84 -6.00 32.16
N TYR A 416 7.71 -6.31 30.87
CA TYR A 416 6.42 -6.55 30.24
C TYR A 416 5.82 -7.89 30.68
N THR A 417 4.94 -7.84 31.68
CA THR A 417 4.26 -9.01 32.27
C THR A 417 2.74 -8.81 32.37
N PRO A 418 1.93 -9.89 32.45
CA PRO A 418 0.49 -9.78 32.67
C PRO A 418 0.10 -8.91 33.88
N GLU A 419 0.88 -8.97 34.96
CA GLU A 419 0.65 -8.15 36.16
C GLU A 419 0.86 -6.65 35.86
N SER A 420 1.97 -6.29 35.21
CA SER A 420 2.25 -4.88 34.85
C SER A 420 1.19 -4.31 33.89
N ILE A 421 0.68 -5.15 32.97
CA ILE A 421 -0.40 -4.79 32.04
C ILE A 421 -1.71 -4.55 32.82
N ALA A 422 -2.04 -5.41 33.78
CA ALA A 422 -3.24 -5.25 34.61
C ALA A 422 -3.19 -3.98 35.46
N LYS A 423 -2.05 -3.70 36.11
CA LYS A 423 -1.81 -2.44 36.85
C LYS A 423 -1.90 -1.23 35.91
N GLY A 424 -1.34 -1.35 34.71
CA GLY A 424 -1.37 -0.32 33.69
C GLY A 424 -2.77 0.01 33.21
N LYS A 425 -3.58 -1.02 32.96
CA LYS A 425 -5.00 -0.89 32.59
C LYS A 425 -5.77 -0.15 33.68
N ALA A 426 -5.59 -0.51 34.94
CA ALA A 426 -6.25 0.17 36.06
C ALA A 426 -5.86 1.66 36.15
N ALA A 427 -4.56 1.98 36.00
CA ALA A 427 -4.08 3.36 36.02
C ALA A 427 -4.55 4.19 34.80
N TYR A 428 -4.63 3.57 33.62
CA TYR A 428 -5.11 4.19 32.38
C TYR A 428 -6.59 4.59 32.47
N HIS A 429 -7.39 3.77 33.15
CA HIS A 429 -8.84 3.97 33.32
C HIS A 429 -9.22 4.79 34.55
N LYS A 430 -8.25 5.27 35.31
CA LYS A 430 -8.51 6.20 36.40
C LYS A 430 -9.19 7.46 35.82
N LYS A 431 -10.16 8.01 36.55
CA LYS A 431 -10.96 9.13 36.07
C LYS A 431 -10.06 10.30 35.63
N ASP A 432 -10.34 10.84 34.45
CA ASP A 432 -9.67 12.01 33.85
C ASP A 432 -8.16 11.86 33.53
N THR A 433 -7.60 10.64 33.49
CA THR A 433 -6.20 10.43 33.06
C THR A 433 -6.06 10.20 31.55
N CYS A 434 -6.39 9.01 31.05
CA CYS A 434 -6.07 8.61 29.66
C CYS A 434 -7.31 8.30 28.81
N SER A 435 -8.23 7.49 29.35
CA SER A 435 -9.40 6.98 28.61
C SER A 435 -10.44 8.04 28.22
N ALA A 436 -10.46 9.19 28.91
CA ALA A 436 -11.31 10.33 28.58
C ALA A 436 -11.03 10.92 27.18
N CYS A 437 -9.77 10.82 26.73
CA CYS A 437 -9.34 11.25 25.40
C CYS A 437 -9.12 10.06 24.46
N HIS A 438 -8.47 9.00 24.93
CA HIS A 438 -8.09 7.87 24.09
C HIS A 438 -9.15 6.77 23.96
N GLY A 439 -10.25 6.86 24.70
CA GLY A 439 -11.28 5.81 24.73
C GLY A 439 -10.93 4.66 25.67
N GLN A 440 -11.90 3.77 25.91
CA GLN A 440 -11.72 2.62 26.80
C GLN A 440 -10.77 1.57 26.22
N ASP A 441 -10.76 1.45 24.88
CA ASP A 441 -9.95 0.45 24.17
C ASP A 441 -8.74 1.10 23.46
N GLY A 442 -8.46 2.37 23.73
CA GLY A 442 -7.34 3.12 23.14
C GLY A 442 -7.52 3.53 21.68
N ARG A 443 -8.71 3.39 21.09
CA ARG A 443 -9.00 3.71 19.67
C ARG A 443 -9.07 5.19 19.34
N GLY A 444 -8.90 6.06 20.33
CA GLY A 444 -8.96 7.52 20.14
C GLY A 444 -10.37 8.07 19.96
N ASN A 445 -11.40 7.29 20.29
CA ASN A 445 -12.78 7.76 20.39
C ASN A 445 -12.96 8.55 21.69
N ILE A 446 -13.08 9.87 21.55
CA ILE A 446 -13.18 10.79 22.69
C ILE A 446 -14.53 10.59 23.39
N THR A 447 -14.51 10.16 24.65
CA THR A 447 -15.73 9.91 25.44
C THR A 447 -16.14 11.10 26.29
N SER A 448 -15.22 12.05 26.53
CA SER A 448 -15.46 13.23 27.36
C SER A 448 -16.31 14.32 26.70
N GLY A 449 -16.60 14.24 25.40
CA GLY A 449 -17.21 15.32 24.63
C GLY A 449 -16.31 16.55 24.42
N LYS A 450 -15.05 16.50 24.89
CA LYS A 450 -14.10 17.61 24.76
C LYS A 450 -13.48 17.64 23.37
N ARG A 451 -13.73 18.73 22.63
CA ARG A 451 -13.01 19.01 21.38
C ARG A 451 -11.55 19.34 21.68
N LEU A 452 -10.63 18.51 21.20
CA LEU A 452 -9.19 18.70 21.31
C LEU A 452 -8.64 19.53 20.15
N LYS A 453 -7.78 20.51 20.46
CA LYS A 453 -7.08 21.35 19.49
C LYS A 453 -5.60 21.41 19.84
N ASP A 454 -4.74 21.57 18.84
CA ASP A 454 -3.36 21.97 19.11
C ASP A 454 -3.27 23.45 19.50
N ASP A 455 -2.09 23.88 19.91
CA ASP A 455 -1.85 25.26 20.40
C ASP A 455 -2.08 26.32 19.31
N TRP A 456 -2.09 25.90 18.03
CA TRP A 456 -2.43 26.74 16.87
C TRP A 456 -3.94 26.72 16.55
N GLY A 457 -4.76 26.08 17.39
CA GLY A 457 -6.20 26.00 17.23
C GLY A 457 -6.68 24.96 16.20
N ASN A 458 -5.78 24.21 15.57
CA ASN A 458 -6.16 23.16 14.62
C ASN A 458 -6.74 21.97 15.36
N ARG A 459 -7.75 21.34 14.78
CA ARG A 459 -8.29 20.09 15.29
C ARG A 459 -7.19 19.01 15.34
N ILE A 460 -7.13 18.27 16.45
CA ILE A 460 -6.25 17.10 16.58
C ILE A 460 -7.01 15.93 17.20
N TRP A 461 -6.85 14.76 16.60
CA TRP A 461 -7.36 13.50 17.13
C TRP A 461 -6.29 12.78 17.96
N PRO A 462 -6.65 12.20 19.11
CA PRO A 462 -5.83 11.21 19.77
C PRO A 462 -5.56 10.06 18.79
N ARG A 463 -4.34 9.57 18.82
CA ARG A 463 -3.94 8.44 17.98
C ARG A 463 -4.64 7.17 18.45
N ASP A 464 -4.96 6.30 17.49
CA ASP A 464 -5.37 4.93 17.78
C ASP A 464 -4.17 4.14 18.32
N GLN A 465 -4.25 3.79 19.60
CA GLN A 465 -3.25 3.01 20.34
C GLN A 465 -3.34 1.52 20.04
N THR A 466 -4.23 1.09 19.15
CA THR A 466 -4.25 -0.28 18.62
C THR A 466 -3.43 -0.38 17.33
N GLU A 467 -3.04 0.74 16.72
CA GLU A 467 -2.38 0.81 15.41
C GLU A 467 -0.91 1.28 15.48
N PRO A 468 0.06 0.39 15.76
CA PRO A 468 1.46 0.77 16.01
C PRO A 468 2.17 1.47 14.83
N TRP A 469 1.72 1.28 13.59
CA TRP A 469 2.28 1.98 12.42
C TRP A 469 1.99 3.49 12.44
N THR A 470 0.97 3.94 13.17
CA THR A 470 0.67 5.37 13.32
C THR A 470 1.52 6.02 14.41
N TRP A 471 2.26 5.23 15.21
CA TRP A 471 2.94 5.71 16.41
C TRP A 471 4.20 6.56 16.15
N ARG A 472 4.52 6.92 14.91
CA ARG A 472 5.64 7.81 14.51
C ARG A 472 6.96 7.38 15.19
N VAL A 473 7.65 8.30 15.87
CA VAL A 473 8.93 8.06 16.56
C VAL A 473 8.82 7.10 17.77
N THR A 474 7.61 6.70 18.15
CA THR A 474 7.39 5.86 19.33
C THR A 474 7.55 4.38 19.04
N ASN A 475 7.08 3.90 17.89
CA ASN A 475 7.15 2.49 17.53
C ASN A 475 8.53 2.13 16.99
N VAL A 476 9.13 1.08 17.58
CA VAL A 476 10.31 0.41 17.03
C VAL A 476 9.82 -0.87 16.34
N PRO A 477 9.89 -0.97 15.00
CA PRO A 477 9.38 -2.12 14.28
C PRO A 477 10.04 -3.43 14.72
N GLY A 478 9.25 -4.51 14.73
CA GLY A 478 9.71 -5.86 15.05
C GLY A 478 9.12 -6.41 16.36
N ASP A 479 9.15 -7.73 16.49
CA ASP A 479 8.53 -8.46 17.60
C ASP A 479 9.56 -9.01 18.61
N THR A 480 10.84 -8.62 18.49
CA THR A 480 11.87 -9.05 19.45
C THR A 480 11.65 -8.40 20.81
N PRO A 481 12.08 -9.02 21.92
CA PRO A 481 12.04 -8.41 23.24
C PRO A 481 12.70 -7.03 23.28
N GLU A 482 13.78 -6.82 22.54
CA GLU A 482 14.52 -5.55 22.48
C GLU A 482 13.70 -4.46 21.78
N ALA A 483 13.06 -4.79 20.65
CA ALA A 483 12.18 -3.89 19.91
C ALA A 483 10.93 -3.52 20.73
N ARG A 484 10.35 -4.52 21.41
CA ARG A 484 9.27 -4.33 22.39
C ARG A 484 9.69 -3.34 23.48
N ASP A 485 10.79 -3.64 24.17
CA ASP A 485 11.20 -2.88 25.34
C ASP A 485 11.62 -1.46 24.93
N ALA A 486 12.20 -1.28 23.75
CA ALA A 486 12.48 0.04 23.17
C ALA A 486 11.20 0.83 22.86
N THR A 487 10.17 0.18 22.30
CA THR A 487 8.86 0.80 22.06
C THR A 487 8.22 1.25 23.38
N ILE A 488 8.23 0.39 24.40
CA ILE A 488 7.71 0.72 25.74
C ILE A 488 8.47 1.91 26.34
N ARG A 489 9.81 1.95 26.25
CA ARG A 489 10.62 3.13 26.65
C ARG A 489 10.19 4.40 25.93
N ASN A 490 9.91 4.32 24.65
CA ASN A 490 9.47 5.48 23.88
C ASN A 490 8.05 5.94 24.28
N ILE A 491 7.13 5.01 24.59
CA ILE A 491 5.80 5.32 25.12
C ILE A 491 5.95 6.01 26.47
N PHE A 492 6.75 5.44 27.38
CA PHE A 492 7.08 6.04 28.67
C PHE A 492 7.64 7.45 28.51
N THR A 493 8.53 7.67 27.54
CA THR A 493 9.08 9.00 27.24
C THR A 493 7.98 9.98 26.82
N ARG A 494 7.01 9.56 25.99
CA ARG A 494 5.88 10.42 25.59
C ARG A 494 4.96 10.75 26.76
N LEU A 495 4.71 9.80 27.67
CA LEU A 495 3.96 10.06 28.90
C LEU A 495 4.71 11.03 29.82
N SER A 496 6.04 10.91 29.86
CA SER A 496 6.89 11.65 30.79
C SER A 496 7.21 13.05 30.34
N VAL A 497 7.33 13.31 29.05
CA VAL A 497 7.63 14.63 28.49
C VAL A 497 6.35 15.31 27.96
N GLY A 498 5.30 14.54 27.71
CA GLY A 498 4.15 14.98 26.94
C GLY A 498 4.46 15.08 25.44
N ILE A 499 3.52 15.69 24.71
CA ILE A 499 3.69 16.02 23.30
C ILE A 499 3.41 17.53 23.14
N PRO A 500 4.44 18.39 23.26
CA PRO A 500 4.29 19.84 23.20
C PRO A 500 3.55 20.31 21.94
N GLY A 501 2.74 21.36 22.06
CA GLY A 501 1.86 21.77 20.97
C GLY A 501 0.65 20.86 20.79
N THR A 502 0.29 20.04 21.78
CA THR A 502 -0.94 19.23 21.77
C THR A 502 -1.55 19.16 23.17
N PRO A 503 -2.82 18.73 23.30
CA PRO A 503 -3.44 18.51 24.60
C PRO A 503 -2.90 17.32 25.41
N MET A 504 -1.86 16.62 24.94
CA MET A 504 -1.22 15.51 25.67
C MET A 504 -0.14 16.07 26.61
N PRO A 505 -0.41 16.19 27.91
CA PRO A 505 0.45 16.90 28.84
C PRO A 505 1.63 16.03 29.31
N GLU A 506 2.54 16.67 30.03
CA GLU A 506 3.57 16.00 30.83
C GLU A 506 2.92 15.35 32.06
N HIS A 507 3.17 14.05 32.29
CA HIS A 507 2.56 13.34 33.43
C HIS A 507 3.49 13.09 34.62
N THR A 508 4.72 13.62 34.63
CA THR A 508 5.67 13.50 35.76
C THR A 508 5.08 13.92 37.11
N LYS A 509 4.20 14.93 37.10
CA LYS A 509 3.56 15.49 38.30
C LYS A 509 2.23 14.84 38.66
N THR A 510 1.57 14.19 37.70
CA THR A 510 0.20 13.67 37.86
C THR A 510 0.13 12.15 37.95
N VAL A 511 1.14 11.44 37.46
CA VAL A 511 1.21 9.98 37.44
C VAL A 511 2.58 9.53 37.93
N SER A 512 2.61 8.67 38.93
CA SER A 512 3.87 8.12 39.46
C SER A 512 4.69 7.42 38.38
N GLU A 513 6.00 7.35 38.55
CA GLU A 513 6.90 6.65 37.61
C GLU A 513 6.48 5.19 37.38
N GLU A 514 6.19 4.46 38.46
CA GLU A 514 5.70 3.08 38.39
C GLU A 514 4.43 2.97 37.53
N ASN A 515 3.45 3.86 37.74
CA ASN A 515 2.23 3.85 36.95
C ASN A 515 2.47 4.25 35.50
N ARG A 516 3.40 5.16 35.20
CA ARG A 516 3.76 5.49 33.81
C ARG A 516 4.38 4.29 33.08
N TRP A 517 5.21 3.49 33.75
CA TRP A 517 5.73 2.24 33.19
C TRP A 517 4.64 1.20 32.96
N ASN A 518 3.78 0.98 33.96
CA ASN A 518 2.67 0.05 33.83
C ASN A 518 1.70 0.48 32.70
N ILE A 519 1.38 1.77 32.59
CA ILE A 519 0.59 2.32 31.48
C ILE A 519 1.30 2.09 30.14
N ALA A 520 2.61 2.30 30.06
CA ALA A 520 3.36 2.03 28.83
C ALA A 520 3.28 0.55 28.39
N ASN A 521 3.36 -0.39 29.34
CA ASN A 521 3.12 -1.81 29.09
C ASN A 521 1.69 -2.08 28.60
N TYR A 522 0.69 -1.47 29.24
CA TYR A 522 -0.70 -1.61 28.82
C TYR A 522 -0.94 -1.04 27.41
N VAL A 523 -0.48 0.16 27.10
CA VAL A 523 -0.60 0.76 25.76
C VAL A 523 0.07 -0.12 24.71
N TYR A 524 1.27 -0.65 25.01
CA TYR A 524 1.92 -1.59 24.10
C TYR A 524 1.07 -2.86 23.90
N SER A 525 0.38 -3.35 24.94
CA SER A 525 -0.49 -4.54 24.86
C SER A 525 -1.77 -4.33 24.01
N LEU A 526 -2.21 -3.09 23.81
CA LEU A 526 -3.41 -2.77 23.00
C LEU A 526 -3.18 -2.95 21.49
N ARG A 527 -1.92 -2.98 21.05
CA ARG A 527 -1.58 -3.07 19.63
C ARG A 527 -2.18 -4.31 18.98
N THR A 528 -2.67 -4.17 17.76
CA THR A 528 -2.93 -5.33 16.92
C THR A 528 -1.60 -6.01 16.57
N THR A 529 -1.53 -7.32 16.77
CA THR A 529 -0.42 -8.18 16.34
C THR A 529 -0.64 -8.70 14.92
N HIS A 530 -1.90 -8.73 14.47
CA HIS A 530 -2.28 -9.09 13.11
C HIS A 530 -2.29 -7.83 12.26
N THR A 531 -1.09 -7.33 11.97
CA THR A 531 -0.93 -6.36 10.90
C THR A 531 -0.53 -7.13 9.68
N SER A 532 -1.47 -7.40 8.81
CA SER A 532 -1.13 -7.19 7.43
C SER A 532 -2.33 -6.49 6.84
N LEU A 533 -2.17 -5.19 6.56
CA LEU A 533 -2.79 -4.64 5.37
C LEU A 533 -2.31 -5.57 4.26
N THR A 534 -3.08 -6.60 3.95
CA THR A 534 -2.54 -7.79 3.30
C THR A 534 -2.03 -7.39 1.92
N ASP A 535 -0.82 -7.81 1.55
CA ASP A 535 -0.47 -7.89 0.11
C ASP A 535 -1.40 -8.89 -0.61
N GLU A 536 -2.14 -9.72 0.16
CA GLU A 536 -3.25 -10.51 -0.35
C GLU A 536 -4.32 -9.61 -0.95
N SER A 537 -4.52 -9.80 -2.25
CA SER A 537 -5.53 -9.11 -3.04
C SER A 537 -6.89 -9.85 -3.01
N VAL A 538 -7.07 -10.81 -2.10
CA VAL A 538 -8.20 -11.75 -2.12
C VAL A 538 -8.92 -11.82 -0.76
N VAL A 539 -10.17 -11.39 -0.72
CA VAL A 539 -11.13 -11.65 0.35
C VAL A 539 -11.69 -13.07 0.16
N ARG A 540 -11.51 -13.93 1.17
CA ARG A 540 -12.00 -15.31 1.13
C ARG A 540 -13.32 -15.44 1.87
N GLY A 541 -14.27 -16.13 1.26
CA GLY A 541 -15.51 -16.54 1.92
C GLY A 541 -15.33 -17.85 2.68
N THR A 542 -15.96 -17.96 3.85
CA THR A 542 -16.10 -19.22 4.59
C THR A 542 -17.50 -19.79 4.37
N LYS A 543 -17.57 -21.04 3.92
CA LYS A 543 -18.85 -21.74 3.73
C LYS A 543 -19.37 -22.22 5.09
N VAL A 544 -20.64 -21.96 5.39
CA VAL A 544 -21.31 -22.42 6.61
C VAL A 544 -22.57 -23.21 6.29
N SER A 545 -22.92 -24.16 7.15
CA SER A 545 -24.19 -24.87 7.10
C SER A 545 -25.29 -24.06 7.79
N GLY A 546 -26.50 -24.05 7.23
CA GLY A 546 -27.64 -23.36 7.83
C GLY A 546 -27.78 -21.89 7.44
N GLN A 547 -28.48 -21.11 8.28
CA GLN A 547 -28.80 -19.71 8.03
C GLN A 547 -27.59 -18.81 8.30
N LEU A 548 -27.40 -17.77 7.48
CA LEU A 548 -26.37 -16.78 7.73
C LEU A 548 -26.79 -15.79 8.83
N PRO A 549 -25.82 -15.18 9.54
CA PRO A 549 -26.08 -14.17 10.57
C PRO A 549 -27.03 -13.05 10.13
N ASN A 550 -27.83 -12.58 11.07
CA ASN A 550 -28.68 -11.38 10.93
C ASN A 550 -28.22 -10.23 11.85
N SER A 551 -27.14 -10.44 12.61
CA SER A 551 -26.55 -9.44 13.51
C SER A 551 -25.04 -9.40 13.36
N VAL A 552 -24.44 -8.25 13.65
CA VAL A 552 -22.99 -8.05 13.68
C VAL A 552 -22.31 -8.74 14.87
N ASP A 553 -23.05 -8.99 15.96
CA ASP A 553 -22.54 -9.62 17.19
C ASP A 553 -22.59 -11.16 17.14
N ASP A 554 -23.00 -11.74 16.01
CA ASP A 554 -23.14 -13.19 15.87
C ASP A 554 -21.79 -13.91 15.95
N LYS A 555 -21.72 -14.98 16.75
CA LYS A 555 -20.49 -15.76 16.95
C LYS A 555 -20.01 -16.46 15.66
N ALA A 556 -20.89 -16.69 14.69
CA ALA A 556 -20.51 -17.27 13.41
C ALA A 556 -19.43 -16.45 12.69
N TRP A 557 -19.36 -15.12 12.92
CA TRP A 557 -18.30 -14.28 12.35
C TRP A 557 -16.89 -14.66 12.81
N GLN A 558 -16.75 -15.39 13.92
CA GLN A 558 -15.47 -15.86 14.42
C GLN A 558 -14.89 -17.00 13.58
N THR A 559 -15.70 -17.66 12.74
CA THR A 559 -15.22 -18.72 11.83
C THR A 559 -14.78 -18.18 10.46
N ALA A 560 -15.08 -16.90 10.18
CA ALA A 560 -14.72 -16.26 8.92
C ALA A 560 -13.30 -15.69 8.98
N ASP A 561 -12.55 -15.89 7.90
CA ASP A 561 -11.26 -15.23 7.71
C ASP A 561 -11.46 -13.71 7.66
N ALA A 562 -10.57 -12.98 8.34
CA ALA A 562 -10.56 -11.52 8.34
C ALA A 562 -9.51 -11.01 7.37
N THR A 563 -9.94 -10.25 6.36
CA THR A 563 -9.05 -9.60 5.40
C THR A 563 -9.10 -8.09 5.60
N THR A 564 -7.98 -7.47 5.95
CA THR A 564 -7.89 -6.01 6.12
C THR A 564 -7.34 -5.36 4.86
N LEU A 565 -8.16 -4.52 4.25
CA LEU A 565 -7.88 -3.83 2.99
C LEU A 565 -7.57 -2.36 3.25
N LYS A 566 -6.60 -1.81 2.52
CA LYS A 566 -6.27 -0.39 2.62
C LYS A 566 -7.31 0.46 1.89
N MET A 567 -7.76 1.51 2.55
CA MET A 567 -8.63 2.53 1.96
C MET A 567 -7.81 3.78 1.63
N VAL A 568 -8.20 4.45 0.56
CA VAL A 568 -7.60 5.70 0.08
C VAL A 568 -8.71 6.69 -0.20
N PRO A 569 -8.45 8.00 0.00
CA PRO A 569 -9.47 8.98 -0.25
C PRO A 569 -9.72 9.15 -1.75
N ASN A 570 -10.96 9.48 -2.12
CA ASN A 570 -11.26 9.91 -3.48
C ASN A 570 -10.69 11.31 -3.74
N ILE A 571 -9.52 11.36 -4.38
CA ILE A 571 -8.79 12.60 -4.74
C ILE A 571 -8.71 12.84 -6.24
N ILE A 572 -9.52 12.14 -7.05
CA ILE A 572 -9.26 12.05 -8.48
C ILE A 572 -9.88 13.20 -9.29
N LYS A 573 -11.18 13.47 -9.20
CA LYS A 573 -11.82 14.51 -10.06
C LYS A 573 -12.92 15.32 -9.39
N GLU A 574 -13.90 14.67 -8.79
CA GLU A 574 -15.04 15.35 -8.14
C GLU A 574 -14.57 16.09 -6.89
N ASP A 575 -15.49 16.53 -6.04
CA ASP A 575 -15.16 17.05 -4.72
C ASP A 575 -14.21 16.11 -3.97
N ARG A 576 -12.95 16.55 -3.84
CA ARG A 576 -11.82 15.75 -3.37
C ARG A 576 -11.74 15.73 -1.85
N LEU A 577 -11.39 14.58 -1.30
CA LEU A 577 -11.09 14.40 0.13
C LEU A 577 -9.57 14.30 0.32
N PHE A 578 -8.92 15.26 0.97
CA PHE A 578 -7.45 15.22 1.14
C PHE A 578 -7.01 14.68 2.51
N THR A 579 -7.90 14.72 3.50
CA THR A 579 -7.59 14.43 4.90
C THR A 579 -8.57 13.39 5.45
N PRO A 580 -8.55 12.16 4.94
CA PRO A 580 -9.40 11.09 5.48
C PRO A 580 -8.97 10.74 6.91
N LEU A 581 -9.92 10.30 7.73
CA LEU A 581 -9.64 9.75 9.07
C LEU A 581 -9.65 8.22 9.10
N THR A 582 -10.29 7.60 8.11
CA THR A 582 -10.33 6.16 7.85
C THR A 582 -9.32 5.78 6.77
N ASP A 583 -8.52 4.75 7.01
CA ASP A 583 -7.50 4.29 6.06
C ASP A 583 -7.47 2.77 5.86
N ALA A 584 -8.38 2.02 6.51
CA ALA A 584 -8.52 0.58 6.37
C ALA A 584 -9.95 0.11 6.62
N VAL A 585 -10.28 -1.05 6.03
CA VAL A 585 -11.51 -1.81 6.30
C VAL A 585 -11.19 -3.27 6.45
N THR A 586 -11.68 -3.90 7.52
CA THR A 586 -11.62 -5.35 7.69
C THR A 586 -12.90 -5.98 7.18
N VAL A 587 -12.78 -6.97 6.30
CA VAL A 587 -13.88 -7.70 5.70
C VAL A 587 -13.86 -9.14 6.17
N ARG A 588 -15.00 -9.64 6.63
CA ARG A 588 -15.27 -11.07 6.83
C ARG A 588 -16.43 -11.49 5.94
N THR A 589 -16.32 -12.65 5.32
CA THR A 589 -17.34 -13.14 4.38
C THR A 589 -17.80 -14.53 4.76
N LEU A 590 -19.11 -14.70 4.94
CA LEU A 590 -19.78 -15.98 5.15
C LEU A 590 -20.74 -16.27 4.01
N TYR A 591 -20.85 -17.52 3.59
CA TYR A 591 -21.81 -17.91 2.56
C TYR A 591 -22.36 -19.32 2.78
N ASN A 592 -23.56 -19.57 2.25
CA ASN A 592 -24.15 -20.91 2.14
C ASN A 592 -24.62 -21.11 0.68
N ASP A 593 -25.45 -22.11 0.37
CA ASP A 593 -25.89 -22.35 -1.01
C ASP A 593 -26.90 -21.31 -1.54
N LYS A 594 -27.49 -20.49 -0.67
CA LYS A 594 -28.57 -19.54 -1.00
C LYS A 594 -28.13 -18.07 -0.97
N GLU A 595 -27.34 -17.69 0.03
CA GLU A 595 -27.03 -16.30 0.39
C GLU A 595 -25.53 -16.13 0.73
N ILE A 596 -25.10 -14.88 0.68
CA ILE A 596 -23.76 -14.42 1.05
C ILE A 596 -23.89 -13.19 1.95
N ALA A 597 -23.09 -13.14 3.00
CA ALA A 597 -23.05 -12.06 3.96
C ALA A 597 -21.62 -11.54 4.14
N PHE A 598 -21.50 -10.22 4.24
CA PHE A 598 -20.27 -9.51 4.51
C PHE A 598 -20.41 -8.78 5.85
N LEU A 599 -19.38 -8.87 6.69
CA LEU A 599 -19.19 -8.01 7.85
C LEU A 599 -18.02 -7.08 7.57
N LEU A 600 -18.31 -5.79 7.53
CA LEU A 600 -17.34 -4.72 7.36
C LEU A 600 -17.05 -4.11 8.74
N THR A 601 -15.79 -4.02 9.12
CA THR A 601 -15.34 -3.31 10.33
C THR A 601 -14.42 -2.16 9.92
N ILE A 602 -14.70 -0.96 10.42
CA ILE A 602 -13.87 0.24 10.24
C ILE A 602 -13.66 0.90 11.60
N ASP A 603 -12.43 1.33 11.85
CA ASP A 603 -12.10 2.25 12.95
C ASP A 603 -12.62 3.66 12.60
N ASP A 604 -13.62 4.10 13.36
CA ASP A 604 -14.25 5.41 13.26
C ASP A 604 -14.41 5.96 14.67
N ARG A 605 -13.69 7.06 14.93
CA ARG A 605 -13.58 7.67 16.27
C ARG A 605 -14.92 8.22 16.77
N THR A 606 -15.92 8.33 15.90
CA THR A 606 -17.21 8.93 16.17
C THR A 606 -18.35 8.03 15.73
N ASP A 607 -19.46 8.12 16.47
CA ASP A 607 -20.75 7.72 15.94
C ASP A 607 -21.32 8.91 15.18
N SER A 608 -21.05 9.03 13.88
CA SER A 608 -21.40 10.23 13.11
C SER A 608 -22.88 10.27 12.74
N ARG A 609 -23.79 9.64 13.50
CA ARG A 609 -25.23 9.86 13.30
C ARG A 609 -25.59 11.28 13.73
N PRO A 610 -26.13 12.14 12.84
CA PRO A 610 -26.51 13.50 13.20
C PRO A 610 -27.41 13.54 14.44
N GLY A 611 -27.07 14.41 15.39
CA GLY A 611 -27.78 14.53 16.66
C GLY A 611 -27.28 13.61 17.78
N GLU A 612 -26.28 12.75 17.54
CA GLU A 612 -25.56 12.05 18.61
C GLU A 612 -24.77 13.08 19.45
N PRO A 613 -25.03 13.22 20.76
CA PRO A 613 -24.50 14.34 21.54
C PRO A 613 -22.97 14.45 21.59
N VAL A 614 -22.25 13.34 21.71
CA VAL A 614 -20.79 13.35 21.92
C VAL A 614 -20.07 13.72 20.61
N SER A 615 -20.38 13.03 19.52
CA SER A 615 -19.88 13.28 18.17
C SER A 615 -20.18 14.70 17.73
N MET A 616 -21.39 15.21 17.97
CA MET A 616 -21.74 16.61 17.67
C MET A 616 -20.91 17.61 18.48
N ALA A 617 -20.56 17.29 19.73
CA ALA A 617 -19.75 18.17 20.57
C ALA A 617 -18.26 18.21 20.13
N ILE A 618 -17.73 17.08 19.67
CA ILE A 618 -16.31 16.95 19.30
C ILE A 618 -16.01 17.20 17.82
N GLN A 619 -17.04 17.25 16.96
CA GLN A 619 -16.90 17.52 15.53
C GLN A 619 -16.19 18.85 15.26
N ASP A 620 -15.50 18.92 14.13
CA ASP A 620 -15.10 20.21 13.58
C ASP A 620 -16.32 21.03 13.15
N ARG A 621 -16.57 22.16 13.83
CA ARG A 621 -17.64 23.12 13.52
C ARG A 621 -17.56 23.73 12.11
N SER A 622 -16.41 23.65 11.44
CA SER A 622 -16.29 24.09 10.04
C SER A 622 -16.84 23.06 9.05
N LEU A 623 -17.12 21.84 9.51
CA LEU A 623 -17.65 20.74 8.72
C LEU A 623 -19.12 20.52 9.06
N LYS A 624 -19.87 20.03 8.07
CA LYS A 624 -21.25 19.60 8.26
C LYS A 624 -21.27 18.14 8.68
N MET A 625 -21.98 17.81 9.76
CA MET A 625 -22.23 16.40 10.13
C MET A 625 -23.07 15.73 9.04
N HIS A 626 -22.52 14.67 8.48
CA HIS A 626 -23.26 13.70 7.68
C HIS A 626 -23.39 12.41 8.47
N SER A 627 -24.29 11.52 8.05
CA SER A 627 -24.35 10.18 8.62
C SER A 627 -23.30 9.30 7.99
N ASP A 628 -22.66 8.47 8.81
CA ASP A 628 -21.74 7.45 8.30
C ASP A 628 -22.43 6.54 7.29
N ALA A 629 -21.66 6.12 6.30
CA ALA A 629 -22.14 5.24 5.25
C ALA A 629 -21.06 4.26 4.78
N PHE A 630 -21.53 3.16 4.23
CA PHE A 630 -20.72 2.05 3.76
C PHE A 630 -21.24 1.60 2.40
N ALA A 631 -20.34 1.18 1.52
CA ALA A 631 -20.74 0.56 0.28
C ALA A 631 -19.86 -0.61 -0.11
N ILE A 632 -20.48 -1.62 -0.74
CA ILE A 632 -19.80 -2.70 -1.45
C ILE A 632 -20.17 -2.59 -2.92
N GLN A 633 -19.17 -2.55 -3.79
CA GLN A 633 -19.34 -2.46 -5.23
C GLN A 633 -18.89 -3.75 -5.91
N PHE A 634 -19.71 -4.21 -6.86
CA PHE A 634 -19.43 -5.33 -7.74
C PHE A 634 -19.65 -4.94 -9.21
N PRO A 635 -18.86 -5.47 -10.16
CA PRO A 635 -19.20 -5.37 -11.58
C PRO A 635 -20.50 -6.13 -11.86
N LYS A 636 -21.23 -5.74 -12.91
CA LYS A 636 -22.28 -6.61 -13.46
C LYS A 636 -21.66 -7.87 -14.07
N GLN A 637 -22.40 -8.98 -14.11
CA GLN A 637 -21.88 -10.32 -14.46
C GLN A 637 -21.13 -10.38 -15.80
N LYS A 638 -21.53 -9.57 -16.78
CA LYS A 638 -20.93 -9.53 -18.14
C LYS A 638 -19.93 -8.38 -18.34
N SER A 639 -19.66 -7.61 -17.29
CA SER A 639 -18.86 -6.39 -17.34
C SER A 639 -17.42 -6.60 -16.90
N TYR A 640 -17.00 -7.85 -16.68
CA TYR A 640 -15.63 -8.22 -16.36
C TYR A 640 -15.26 -9.58 -16.96
N THR A 641 -13.98 -9.81 -17.23
CA THR A 641 -13.43 -11.09 -17.70
C THR A 641 -12.26 -11.52 -16.81
N THR A 642 -12.21 -12.81 -16.46
CA THR A 642 -11.13 -13.42 -15.66
C THR A 642 -10.34 -14.48 -16.42
N LYS A 643 -10.76 -14.81 -17.65
CA LYS A 643 -10.08 -15.76 -18.54
C LYS A 643 -9.42 -15.00 -19.69
N GLY A 644 -8.15 -15.26 -19.94
CA GLY A 644 -7.35 -14.51 -20.92
C GLY A 644 -6.87 -13.19 -20.34
N VAL A 645 -7.12 -12.07 -21.03
CA VAL A 645 -6.81 -10.73 -20.51
C VAL A 645 -7.90 -10.33 -19.51
N THR A 646 -7.51 -10.12 -18.26
CA THR A 646 -8.42 -9.66 -17.22
C THR A 646 -8.91 -8.25 -17.56
N VAL A 647 -10.23 -8.04 -17.57
CA VAL A 647 -10.85 -6.73 -17.73
C VAL A 647 -11.71 -6.45 -16.51
N LYS A 648 -11.48 -5.30 -15.87
CA LYS A 648 -12.28 -4.80 -14.75
C LYS A 648 -12.84 -3.42 -15.10
N PRO A 649 -14.06 -3.07 -14.65
CA PRO A 649 -14.56 -1.70 -14.76
C PRO A 649 -13.64 -0.69 -14.08
N LEU A 650 -13.88 0.60 -14.27
CA LEU A 650 -13.35 1.61 -13.36
C LEU A 650 -13.83 1.31 -11.93
N PHE A 651 -12.92 1.28 -10.96
CA PHE A 651 -13.28 1.03 -9.55
C PHE A 651 -14.14 2.17 -8.96
N ARG A 652 -14.23 3.31 -9.66
CA ARG A 652 -15.14 4.41 -9.34
C ARG A 652 -16.41 4.31 -10.17
N HIS A 653 -17.31 3.42 -9.75
CA HIS A 653 -18.67 3.28 -10.31
C HIS A 653 -18.75 2.74 -11.75
N GLY A 654 -17.67 2.14 -12.27
CA GLY A 654 -17.63 1.56 -13.61
C GLY A 654 -17.64 2.59 -14.75
N ASP A 655 -18.14 2.18 -15.90
CA ASP A 655 -18.38 3.01 -17.08
C ASP A 655 -19.61 2.49 -17.85
N SER A 656 -19.99 3.14 -18.94
CA SER A 656 -21.18 2.74 -19.72
C SER A 656 -21.07 1.35 -20.35
N ALA A 657 -19.86 0.90 -20.69
CA ALA A 657 -19.62 -0.44 -21.21
C ALA A 657 -19.45 -1.47 -20.08
N HIS A 658 -18.97 -1.03 -18.93
CA HIS A 658 -18.70 -1.86 -17.76
C HIS A 658 -19.45 -1.33 -16.50
N PRO A 659 -20.78 -1.45 -16.44
CA PRO A 659 -21.56 -1.01 -15.29
C PRO A 659 -21.28 -1.80 -14.01
N THR A 660 -21.61 -1.19 -12.88
CA THR A 660 -21.48 -1.79 -11.54
C THR A 660 -22.80 -1.76 -10.77
N THR A 661 -22.91 -2.65 -9.78
CA THR A 661 -23.96 -2.65 -8.76
C THR A 661 -23.32 -2.28 -7.42
N ILE A 662 -23.92 -1.34 -6.69
CA ILE A 662 -23.43 -0.86 -5.40
C ILE A 662 -24.46 -1.18 -4.32
N TRP A 663 -24.03 -1.86 -3.27
CA TRP A 663 -24.80 -2.11 -2.05
C TRP A 663 -24.44 -1.01 -1.08
N TYR A 664 -25.39 -0.14 -0.74
CA TYR A 664 -25.14 1.02 0.09
C TYR A 664 -25.94 0.91 1.39
N TRP A 665 -25.28 1.23 2.51
CA TRP A 665 -25.92 1.36 3.82
C TRP A 665 -25.53 2.69 4.44
N ASN A 666 -26.47 3.30 5.16
CA ASN A 666 -26.28 4.56 5.86
C ASN A 666 -26.87 4.49 7.27
N ALA A 667 -26.15 5.01 8.25
CA ALA A 667 -26.45 4.87 9.67
C ALA A 667 -27.70 5.63 10.17
N GLY A 668 -28.25 6.54 9.36
CA GLY A 668 -29.40 7.36 9.72
C GLY A 668 -29.03 8.51 10.66
N ALA A 669 -29.96 8.95 11.50
CA ALA A 669 -29.74 10.08 12.40
C ALA A 669 -30.46 9.87 13.74
N VAL A 670 -29.88 10.42 14.80
CA VAL A 670 -30.48 10.48 16.14
C VAL A 670 -31.48 11.65 16.20
N LYS A 671 -31.09 12.83 15.70
CA LYS A 671 -31.95 14.03 15.64
C LYS A 671 -31.75 14.83 14.33
N PRO A 672 -32.82 15.06 13.53
CA PRO A 672 -34.12 14.39 13.65
C PRO A 672 -33.98 12.87 13.48
N LYS A 673 -34.83 12.09 14.15
CA LYS A 673 -34.74 10.64 14.12
C LYS A 673 -34.93 10.14 12.69
N ALA A 674 -33.92 9.51 12.12
CA ALA A 674 -33.97 8.85 10.83
C ALA A 674 -33.42 7.43 10.99
N ALA A 675 -34.20 6.43 10.57
CA ALA A 675 -33.76 5.04 10.64
C ALA A 675 -32.58 4.81 9.66
N PRO A 676 -31.69 3.84 9.95
CA PRO A 676 -30.71 3.38 8.98
C PRO A 676 -31.40 2.93 7.69
N ARG A 677 -30.73 3.13 6.55
CA ARG A 677 -31.27 2.80 5.23
C ARG A 677 -30.28 1.96 4.42
N SER A 678 -30.79 0.97 3.71
CA SER A 678 -30.06 0.21 2.70
C SER A 678 -30.63 0.47 1.31
N ILE A 679 -29.77 0.66 0.33
CA ILE A 679 -30.16 0.98 -1.05
C ILE A 679 -29.24 0.22 -2.00
N LEU A 680 -29.81 -0.36 -3.06
CA LEU A 680 -29.05 -0.85 -4.20
C LEU A 680 -28.98 0.24 -5.26
N PHE A 681 -27.79 0.50 -5.80
CA PHE A 681 -27.59 1.41 -6.92
C PHE A 681 -27.04 0.69 -8.13
N ASP A 682 -27.52 1.09 -9.31
CA ASP A 682 -26.85 0.89 -10.58
C ASP A 682 -25.94 2.08 -10.89
N ALA A 683 -24.73 1.81 -11.36
CA ALA A 683 -23.78 2.86 -11.71
C ALA A 683 -23.04 2.56 -13.02
N THR A 684 -22.78 3.62 -13.79
CA THR A 684 -22.24 3.58 -15.16
C THR A 684 -21.11 4.58 -15.36
N GLY A 685 -20.48 5.05 -14.28
CA GLY A 685 -19.46 6.08 -14.35
C GLY A 685 -19.38 6.97 -13.12
N PRO A 686 -18.20 7.56 -12.84
CA PRO A 686 -18.03 8.49 -11.72
C PRO A 686 -18.76 9.83 -11.92
N ASN A 687 -18.93 10.27 -13.17
CA ASN A 687 -19.62 11.53 -13.49
C ASN A 687 -21.13 11.35 -13.68
N GLU A 688 -21.63 10.11 -13.58
CA GLU A 688 -23.04 9.78 -13.79
C GLU A 688 -23.79 9.70 -12.46
N LYS A 689 -25.07 10.07 -12.48
CA LYS A 689 -25.91 9.97 -11.29
C LYS A 689 -26.23 8.49 -10.99
N LEU A 690 -25.97 8.07 -9.75
CA LEU A 690 -26.34 6.74 -9.26
C LEU A 690 -27.85 6.52 -9.37
N GLN A 691 -28.26 5.36 -9.89
CA GLN A 691 -29.67 5.02 -10.11
C GLN A 691 -30.16 4.06 -9.01
N PRO A 692 -31.01 4.52 -8.07
CA PRO A 692 -31.48 3.68 -6.98
C PRO A 692 -32.50 2.63 -7.44
N ARG A 693 -32.39 1.40 -6.93
CA ARG A 693 -33.35 0.31 -7.13
C ARG A 693 -34.36 0.26 -5.99
N SER A 694 -35.20 1.28 -5.86
CA SER A 694 -36.13 1.46 -4.73
C SER A 694 -37.16 0.32 -4.52
N LYS A 695 -37.38 -0.54 -5.53
CA LYS A 695 -38.30 -1.69 -5.46
C LYS A 695 -37.60 -3.02 -5.14
N ASP A 696 -36.28 -3.02 -4.97
CA ASP A 696 -35.49 -4.21 -4.68
C ASP A 696 -35.14 -4.29 -3.19
N SER A 697 -35.81 -5.19 -2.48
CA SER A 697 -35.60 -5.44 -1.04
C SER A 697 -34.66 -6.62 -0.76
N SER A 698 -33.89 -7.08 -1.75
CA SER A 698 -33.00 -8.23 -1.57
C SER A 698 -31.78 -7.93 -0.70
N LEU A 699 -31.42 -6.65 -0.53
CA LEU A 699 -30.32 -6.20 0.33
C LEU A 699 -30.78 -5.98 1.77
N ILE A 700 -30.31 -6.85 2.66
CA ILE A 700 -30.47 -6.70 4.10
C ILE A 700 -29.16 -6.13 4.64
N ALA A 701 -29.23 -5.02 5.39
CA ALA A 701 -28.05 -4.47 6.03
C ALA A 701 -28.37 -3.83 7.39
N THR A 702 -27.45 -4.01 8.34
CA THR A 702 -27.54 -3.50 9.70
C THR A 702 -26.17 -3.07 10.16
N GLY A 703 -26.08 -2.03 10.99
CA GLY A 703 -24.80 -1.56 11.52
C GLY A 703 -24.89 -1.19 12.99
N LYS A 704 -23.74 -1.26 13.68
CA LYS A 704 -23.57 -0.91 15.08
C LYS A 704 -22.24 -0.19 15.24
N TRP A 705 -22.27 0.94 15.95
CA TRP A 705 -21.06 1.59 16.42
C TRP A 705 -20.80 1.19 17.87
N HIS A 706 -19.56 0.85 18.18
CA HIS A 706 -19.12 0.57 19.55
C HIS A 706 -17.65 0.91 19.71
N SER A 707 -17.32 1.67 20.77
CA SER A 707 -15.94 1.97 21.18
C SER A 707 -15.00 2.44 20.07
N GLY A 708 -15.46 3.30 19.16
CA GLY A 708 -14.62 3.81 18.08
C GLY A 708 -14.54 2.90 16.85
N GLN A 709 -15.47 1.94 16.72
CA GLN A 709 -15.58 1.10 15.54
C GLN A 709 -17.02 1.02 15.04
N TRP A 710 -17.18 1.10 13.73
CA TRP A 710 -18.39 0.66 13.04
C TRP A 710 -18.24 -0.78 12.59
N GLN A 711 -19.28 -1.57 12.83
CA GLN A 711 -19.49 -2.88 12.22
C GLN A 711 -20.77 -2.84 11.40
N VAL A 712 -20.69 -3.22 10.12
CA VAL A 712 -21.82 -3.23 9.20
C VAL A 712 -21.94 -4.58 8.52
N LEU A 713 -23.08 -5.23 8.72
CA LEU A 713 -23.48 -6.46 8.05
C LEU A 713 -24.24 -6.09 6.78
N MET A 714 -23.89 -6.70 5.64
CA MET A 714 -24.65 -6.63 4.39
C MET A 714 -24.84 -8.04 3.81
N LYS A 715 -26.07 -8.41 3.49
CA LYS A 715 -26.45 -9.76 3.05
C LYS A 715 -27.40 -9.74 1.86
N ARG A 716 -27.17 -10.65 0.90
CA ARG A 716 -28.02 -10.87 -0.29
C ARG A 716 -28.02 -12.33 -0.75
N PRO A 717 -29.00 -12.73 -1.60
CA PRO A 717 -28.96 -13.99 -2.34
C PRO A 717 -27.70 -14.10 -3.23
N ARG A 718 -27.16 -15.32 -3.38
CA ARG A 718 -25.96 -15.60 -4.21
C ARG A 718 -26.24 -15.65 -5.70
N GLN A 719 -27.45 -16.01 -6.08
CA GLN A 719 -27.88 -16.24 -7.47
C GLN A 719 -29.24 -15.58 -7.71
N GLY A 720 -29.61 -15.45 -8.99
CA GLY A 720 -30.91 -14.90 -9.39
C GLY A 720 -31.00 -13.38 -9.23
N GLY A 721 -29.87 -12.69 -9.25
CA GLY A 721 -29.83 -11.24 -9.16
C GLY A 721 -30.57 -10.57 -10.33
N LYS A 722 -31.37 -9.54 -10.02
CA LYS A 722 -32.07 -8.73 -11.02
C LYS A 722 -31.07 -7.83 -11.76
N SER A 723 -31.45 -7.35 -12.95
CA SER A 723 -30.70 -6.32 -13.69
C SER A 723 -29.22 -6.64 -13.99
N GLY A 724 -28.85 -7.92 -14.11
CA GLY A 724 -27.50 -8.36 -14.48
C GLY A 724 -26.47 -8.34 -13.35
N ASP A 725 -26.91 -8.36 -12.10
CA ASP A 725 -26.06 -8.52 -10.92
C ASP A 725 -25.15 -9.76 -11.02
N VAL A 726 -24.00 -9.69 -10.37
CA VAL A 726 -23.04 -10.81 -10.33
C VAL A 726 -23.61 -11.99 -9.55
N ASN A 727 -23.35 -13.19 -10.05
CA ASN A 727 -23.59 -14.44 -9.35
C ASN A 727 -22.35 -14.80 -8.52
N PHE A 728 -22.56 -15.06 -7.24
CA PHE A 728 -21.51 -15.43 -6.30
C PHE A 728 -21.21 -16.93 -6.39
N SER A 729 -20.58 -17.34 -7.49
CA SER A 729 -20.24 -18.73 -7.77
C SER A 729 -18.96 -19.17 -7.05
N GLU A 730 -18.95 -20.42 -6.58
CA GLU A 730 -17.75 -21.05 -6.01
C GLU A 730 -16.67 -21.26 -7.09
N GLY A 731 -15.39 -21.13 -6.71
CA GLY A 731 -14.24 -21.30 -7.59
C GLY A 731 -14.01 -20.17 -8.60
N GLN A 732 -14.76 -19.08 -8.51
CA GLN A 732 -14.56 -17.89 -9.35
C GLN A 732 -14.02 -16.72 -8.55
N PHE A 733 -13.10 -15.98 -9.16
CA PHE A 733 -12.64 -14.70 -8.65
C PHE A 733 -13.58 -13.59 -9.12
N ILE A 734 -14.13 -12.85 -8.17
CA ILE A 734 -15.13 -11.79 -8.41
C ILE A 734 -14.54 -10.46 -7.96
N PRO A 735 -14.47 -9.42 -8.83
CA PRO A 735 -13.97 -8.12 -8.39
C PRO A 735 -14.87 -7.51 -7.30
N ILE A 736 -14.27 -7.05 -6.22
CA ILE A 736 -14.94 -6.36 -5.10
C ILE A 736 -14.21 -5.05 -4.78
N SER A 737 -14.96 -3.98 -4.56
CA SER A 737 -14.45 -2.69 -4.08
C SER A 737 -15.35 -2.18 -2.97
N LEU A 738 -14.80 -1.43 -2.02
CA LEU A 738 -15.49 -0.95 -0.84
C LEU A 738 -15.35 0.57 -0.74
N ALA A 739 -16.33 1.22 -0.12
CA ALA A 739 -16.28 2.65 0.19
C ALA A 739 -16.88 2.95 1.57
N ASN A 740 -16.37 4.00 2.21
CA ASN A 740 -16.83 4.48 3.50
C ASN A 740 -16.82 6.01 3.54
N TRP A 741 -17.84 6.57 4.20
CA TRP A 741 -17.99 7.99 4.47
C TRP A 741 -17.95 8.20 5.98
N ASP A 742 -16.91 8.86 6.50
CA ASP A 742 -16.86 9.38 7.87
C ASP A 742 -17.61 10.72 7.94
N GLY A 743 -18.82 10.66 8.49
CA GLY A 743 -19.74 11.77 8.55
C GLY A 743 -19.25 12.93 9.42
N SER A 744 -18.49 12.66 10.48
CA SER A 744 -17.91 13.67 11.37
C SER A 744 -16.81 14.46 10.66
N ASN A 745 -16.10 13.82 9.73
CA ASN A 745 -15.10 14.42 8.87
C ASN A 745 -15.69 15.13 7.63
N GLY A 746 -17.02 15.28 7.58
CA GLY A 746 -17.72 15.99 6.50
C GLY A 746 -17.77 15.21 5.19
N GLU A 747 -17.57 13.89 5.24
CA GLU A 747 -17.59 13.03 4.06
C GLU A 747 -19.03 12.78 3.60
N ALA A 748 -19.30 13.06 2.33
CA ALA A 748 -20.57 12.83 1.66
C ALA A 748 -20.37 12.81 0.14
N GLY A 749 -21.23 12.11 -0.60
CA GLY A 749 -21.16 12.07 -2.05
C GLY A 749 -19.81 11.54 -2.54
N SER A 750 -19.09 12.29 -3.36
CA SER A 750 -17.77 11.87 -3.85
C SER A 750 -16.63 12.01 -2.83
N LYS A 751 -16.81 12.79 -1.75
CA LYS A 751 -15.83 12.88 -0.65
C LYS A 751 -16.02 11.67 0.25
N HIS A 752 -15.20 10.65 0.03
CA HIS A 752 -15.19 9.41 0.80
C HIS A 752 -13.86 8.68 0.61
N THR A 753 -13.67 7.64 1.40
CA THR A 753 -12.57 6.69 1.23
C THR A 753 -13.06 5.45 0.49
N LEU A 754 -12.20 4.87 -0.33
CA LEU A 754 -12.52 3.68 -1.11
C LEU A 754 -11.30 2.77 -1.31
N THR A 755 -11.54 1.55 -1.74
CA THR A 755 -10.51 0.60 -2.18
C THR A 755 -10.44 0.57 -3.70
N SER A 756 -9.27 0.25 -4.27
CA SER A 756 -9.21 -0.28 -5.64
C SER A 756 -9.95 -1.61 -5.75
N TRP A 757 -9.96 -2.23 -6.93
CA TRP A 757 -10.50 -3.59 -7.08
C TRP A 757 -9.62 -4.61 -6.36
N TYR A 758 -10.22 -5.30 -5.39
CA TYR A 758 -9.74 -6.56 -4.82
C TYR A 758 -10.53 -7.71 -5.44
N TRP A 759 -10.16 -8.94 -5.09
CA TRP A 759 -10.87 -10.14 -5.49
C TRP A 759 -11.64 -10.73 -4.32
N LEU A 760 -12.84 -11.21 -4.58
CA LEU A 760 -13.60 -12.09 -3.70
C LEU A 760 -13.49 -13.51 -4.26
N LEU A 761 -13.17 -14.47 -3.39
CA LEU A 761 -13.11 -15.88 -3.73
C LEU A 761 -13.99 -16.68 -2.76
N LEU A 762 -14.94 -17.43 -3.31
CA LEU A 762 -15.68 -18.45 -2.58
C LEU A 762 -15.04 -19.81 -2.89
N PRO A 763 -14.36 -20.47 -1.94
CA PRO A 763 -13.71 -21.75 -2.21
C PRO A 763 -14.73 -22.81 -2.70
N PRO A 764 -14.45 -23.52 -3.80
CA PRO A 764 -15.24 -24.68 -4.16
C PRO A 764 -15.08 -25.77 -3.09
N GLN A 765 -16.17 -26.48 -2.79
CA GLN A 765 -16.05 -27.69 -1.97
C GLN A 765 -15.12 -28.69 -2.68
N ALA A 766 -14.04 -29.09 -1.99
CA ALA A 766 -13.14 -30.11 -2.49
C ALA A 766 -13.93 -31.43 -2.61
N ASN A 767 -14.11 -31.92 -3.84
CA ASN A 767 -14.69 -33.25 -4.06
C ASN A 767 -13.63 -34.28 -3.64
N PRO A 768 -13.80 -35.04 -2.55
CA PRO A 768 -12.76 -35.93 -2.03
C PRO A 768 -12.44 -37.05 -3.03
N LEU A 769 -13.44 -37.49 -3.80
CA LEU A 769 -13.32 -38.52 -4.82
C LEU A 769 -12.46 -38.04 -6.00
N LYS A 770 -12.62 -36.79 -6.41
CA LYS A 770 -11.78 -36.19 -7.46
C LYS A 770 -10.38 -35.82 -6.94
N THR A 771 -10.32 -35.28 -5.72
CA THR A 771 -9.09 -34.72 -5.14
C THR A 771 -8.14 -35.80 -4.66
N TYR A 772 -8.65 -36.87 -4.05
CA TYR A 772 -7.84 -37.98 -3.54
C TYR A 772 -8.08 -39.28 -4.30
N GLY A 773 -9.32 -39.57 -4.69
CA GLY A 773 -9.68 -40.81 -5.38
C GLY A 773 -9.03 -40.95 -6.76
N VAL A 774 -8.96 -39.88 -7.57
CA VAL A 774 -8.28 -39.92 -8.88
C VAL A 774 -6.77 -40.15 -8.75
N PRO A 775 -6.02 -39.40 -7.91
CA PRO A 775 -4.61 -39.68 -7.63
C PRO A 775 -4.35 -41.10 -7.16
N ILE A 776 -5.16 -41.59 -6.21
CA ILE A 776 -5.04 -42.96 -5.68
C ILE A 776 -5.33 -44.00 -6.77
N GLY A 777 -6.39 -43.81 -7.54
CA GLY A 777 -6.77 -44.70 -8.63
C GLY A 777 -5.70 -44.79 -9.72
N ILE A 778 -5.11 -43.66 -10.13
CA ILE A 778 -4.01 -43.64 -11.10
C ILE A 778 -2.76 -44.27 -10.50
N ALA A 779 -2.41 -43.98 -9.24
CA ALA A 779 -1.28 -44.62 -8.57
C ALA A 779 -1.46 -46.15 -8.53
N LEU A 780 -2.64 -46.65 -8.15
CA LEU A 780 -2.95 -48.08 -8.15
C LEU A 780 -2.85 -48.71 -9.55
N LEU A 781 -3.34 -48.02 -10.59
CA LEU A 781 -3.22 -48.48 -11.97
C LEU A 781 -1.76 -48.59 -12.41
N VAL A 782 -0.93 -47.59 -12.11
CA VAL A 782 0.52 -47.62 -12.39
C VAL A 782 1.21 -48.74 -11.60
N PHE A 783 0.81 -48.98 -10.36
CA PHE A 783 1.31 -50.10 -9.54
C PHE A 783 0.98 -51.46 -10.18
N ILE A 784 -0.26 -51.67 -10.60
CA ILE A 784 -0.70 -52.91 -11.26
C ILE A 784 0.03 -53.12 -12.59
N LEU A 785 0.16 -52.07 -13.40
CA LEU A 785 0.94 -52.13 -14.65
C LEU A 785 2.41 -52.47 -14.39
N GLY A 786 3.01 -51.89 -13.34
CA GLY A 786 4.36 -52.23 -12.89
C GLY A 786 4.50 -53.71 -12.51
N LEU A 787 3.54 -54.26 -11.76
CA LEU A 787 3.51 -55.69 -11.41
C LEU A 787 3.39 -56.59 -12.65
N LEU A 788 2.48 -56.25 -13.57
CA LEU A 788 2.29 -56.99 -14.82
C LEU A 788 3.54 -56.94 -15.70
N LEU A 789 4.20 -55.78 -15.78
CA LEU A 789 5.44 -55.60 -16.51
C LEU A 789 6.55 -56.47 -15.91
N ILE A 790 6.77 -56.43 -14.60
CA ILE A 790 7.78 -57.26 -13.93
C ILE A 790 7.47 -58.74 -14.14
N ARG A 791 6.21 -59.16 -14.00
CA ARG A 791 5.79 -60.56 -14.23
C ARG A 791 6.03 -60.99 -15.68
N SER A 792 5.72 -60.14 -16.66
CA SER A 792 5.97 -60.40 -18.08
C SER A 792 7.48 -60.51 -18.37
N GLN A 793 8.28 -59.61 -17.81
CA GLN A 793 9.73 -59.60 -18.02
C GLN A 793 10.43 -60.80 -17.38
N ARG A 794 9.94 -61.29 -16.24
CA ARG A 794 10.45 -62.52 -15.60
C ARG A 794 10.01 -63.79 -16.34
N LYS A 795 8.82 -63.81 -16.96
CA LYS A 795 8.39 -64.92 -17.83
C LYS A 795 9.27 -65.10 -19.07
N LYS A 796 9.93 -64.04 -19.55
CA LYS A 796 10.86 -64.09 -20.70
C LYS A 796 12.26 -64.60 -20.34
N VAL A 797 12.50 -64.96 -19.07
CA VAL A 797 13.80 -65.42 -18.53
C VAL A 797 13.74 -66.92 -18.18
N ILE A 798 12.57 -67.56 -18.32
CA ILE A 798 12.38 -69.00 -18.20
C ILE A 798 12.53 -69.65 -19.58
#